data_AF-A0ABD7SA65-F1
#
_entry.id   AF-A0ABD7SA65-F1
#
_cell.length_a   1.000
_cell.length_b   1.000
_cell.length_c   1.000
_cell.angle_alpha   90.00
_cell.angle_beta   90.00
_cell.angle_gamma   90.00
#
_symmetry.space_group_name_H-M   'P 1'
#
loop_
_entity.id
_entity.type
_entity.pdbx_description
1 polymer ?
#
loop_
_entity_poly.entity_id
_entity_poly.type
_entity_poly.pdbx_seq_one_letter_code
_entity_poly.pdbx_strand_id
1 'polypeptide(L)'
;MLKPVALLTPRPSPSRDPVIPDWLLAGKLEPPLLRADAVVRGALLAALDEAQARPLTLLLAPPGFGKTTLLAQWHAQLSAREPGAVAWLSLDEEDADAARFLGHLALALQSAGADHALCAAVLHNRDQDPREAAALLIRALRTAPRRISVILDDYDRLGSSLVDAWVLRLIEHSGGRLHLLLATRRVPNLPLARLDLQAQLSRIGSEQLALDDLEAQALLGPHVPAPVVDELRRYTEGWPVALQLARLWLEGDAQRQQEVAARFSGRSAQIAAYLAEQVVNDLDADTRDLLLRTSPLERINAALADAVRQRDDSGRLLARLEHFHGLLVPLDGEREWFRYHPLFADFLQQLLDREHPGQGVQLHQRAARWFGEHQHLAEAVRHASRGDCGDLAASYIARAGTWQLLLTHGTHEVRALLRHFDHRTIRGTPALNLTQAHLHVKLGEFSHARLLLERFRDFPAALREPLQRDYTVMVALLRDRLDEICGNPHGLAQIAAQAGALDEDDHLGRGMLLCICATTAIAQGAFAVAERYALNARDAMQRGGSDLGASQAVLSLGQSLFYRGRLSDAEACYQQALSWCARTPQLDRVLEAAAQCLLAQLHYERGHHDDAPDLLHPALELLEQHDGGMDVLAAGYGTALGLERLRDHSGRSALLLLEHIEQIAHGRKLARLSELAAAWRLMLLLEHPGNATIDVLIARTGGESGLAHTLRSPHRWHDRAAMGFALARWHRLAGRSSAALIILGQIEQACLADDNAWHLARTRARIALVLQQRGELLAALPHLYSALEHVALTQSWQAIVELGLPAKAMLRSLRQHDPHTVGGTTRALTIQAALERLSGDDDPACDIFSERELEVLAQLARGYSNKQIARCLHLSENTIKFHLKNLYRKLDARSRENALAQALQRGLLRGSAPHADQGALAD
;
A
#
# COMPACT_ATOMS: atom_id res chain seq x y z
N MET A 1 -14.25 -7.83 55.62
CA MET A 1 -15.62 -7.79 55.08
C MET A 1 -15.61 -6.95 53.81
N LEU A 2 -15.89 -7.61 52.69
CA LEU A 2 -15.93 -7.06 51.34
C LEU A 2 -17.10 -6.08 51.16
N LYS A 3 -16.87 -4.97 50.44
CA LYS A 3 -17.93 -4.22 49.74
C LYS A 3 -17.84 -4.54 48.24
N PRO A 4 -18.98 -4.66 47.54
CA PRO A 4 -19.07 -5.36 46.27
C PRO A 4 -18.62 -4.48 45.10
N VAL A 5 -17.85 -5.10 44.21
CA VAL A 5 -17.47 -4.62 42.88
C VAL A 5 -18.73 -4.53 42.03
N ALA A 6 -19.03 -3.34 41.51
CA ALA A 6 -20.04 -3.17 40.48
C ALA A 6 -19.52 -3.83 39.19
N LEU A 7 -20.23 -4.88 38.77
CA LEU A 7 -20.03 -5.59 37.51
C LEU A 7 -20.16 -4.61 36.35
N LEU A 8 -19.07 -4.41 35.62
CA LEU A 8 -19.07 -3.83 34.28
C LEU A 8 -19.98 -4.69 33.40
N THR A 9 -21.10 -4.12 32.98
CA THR A 9 -21.94 -4.67 31.93
C THR A 9 -21.11 -4.91 30.66
N PRO A 10 -21.28 -6.05 29.98
CA PRO A 10 -20.58 -6.32 28.73
C PRO A 10 -20.95 -5.26 27.69
N ARG A 11 -19.93 -4.65 27.07
CA ARG A 11 -20.11 -3.86 25.84
C ARG A 11 -20.90 -4.72 24.83
N PRO A 12 -21.95 -4.21 24.18
CA PRO A 12 -22.56 -4.91 23.07
C PRO A 12 -21.48 -5.15 22.01
N SER A 13 -21.41 -6.39 21.51
CA SER A 13 -20.61 -6.73 20.35
C SER A 13 -21.01 -5.81 19.19
N PRO A 14 -20.07 -5.22 18.44
CA PRO A 14 -20.42 -4.46 17.26
C PRO A 14 -21.15 -5.41 16.30
N SER A 15 -22.39 -5.05 15.96
CA SER A 15 -23.11 -5.65 14.85
C SER A 15 -22.24 -5.52 13.60
N ARG A 16 -22.17 -6.61 12.83
CA ARG A 16 -21.55 -6.64 11.51
C ARG A 16 -22.42 -5.85 10.53
N ASP A 17 -22.32 -4.54 10.58
CA ASP A 17 -22.67 -3.67 9.45
C ASP A 17 -21.38 -3.37 8.67
N PRO A 18 -21.45 -3.15 7.34
CA PRO A 18 -20.27 -2.84 6.55
C PRO A 18 -19.63 -1.58 7.12
N VAL A 19 -18.45 -1.73 7.74
CA VAL A 19 -17.71 -0.68 8.43
C VAL A 19 -17.46 0.46 7.43
N ILE A 20 -18.20 1.56 7.58
CA ILE A 20 -17.89 2.83 6.96
C ILE A 20 -16.50 3.20 7.48
N PRO A 21 -15.50 3.44 6.61
CA PRO A 21 -14.16 3.79 7.06
C PRO A 21 -14.20 5.08 7.91
N ASP A 22 -13.41 5.15 8.98
CA ASP A 22 -13.46 6.26 9.96
C ASP A 22 -13.22 7.66 9.35
N TRP A 23 -12.60 7.75 8.17
CA TRP A 23 -12.37 8.99 7.41
C TRP A 23 -13.54 9.39 6.49
N LEU A 24 -14.53 8.51 6.29
CA LEU A 24 -15.75 8.80 5.52
C LEU A 24 -16.82 9.30 6.48
N LEU A 25 -17.19 10.57 6.37
CA LEU A 25 -18.30 11.13 7.13
C LEU A 25 -19.60 10.37 6.82
N ALA A 26 -20.27 9.89 7.87
CA ALA A 26 -21.60 9.31 7.78
C ALA A 26 -22.54 10.29 7.04
N GLY A 27 -23.20 9.82 5.97
CA GLY A 27 -24.09 10.63 5.13
C GLY A 27 -23.47 11.17 3.82
N LYS A 28 -22.17 11.00 3.55
CA LYS A 28 -21.60 11.37 2.23
C LYS A 28 -22.09 10.49 1.08
N LEU A 29 -22.35 9.21 1.36
CA LEU A 29 -22.78 8.21 0.36
C LEU A 29 -24.30 8.05 0.26
N GLU A 30 -25.06 8.81 1.05
CA GLU A 30 -26.52 8.71 1.09
C GLU A 30 -27.13 10.05 0.70
N PRO A 31 -28.25 10.03 -0.06
CA PRO A 31 -28.99 11.26 -0.31
C PRO A 31 -29.56 11.81 1.00
N PRO A 32 -29.69 13.14 1.13
CA PRO A 32 -30.39 13.71 2.28
C PRO A 32 -31.84 13.21 2.30
N LEU A 33 -32.37 12.96 3.49
CA LEU A 33 -33.73 12.48 3.70
C LEU A 33 -34.74 13.41 3.01
N LEU A 34 -35.49 12.86 2.06
CA LEU A 34 -36.60 13.55 1.44
C LEU A 34 -37.70 13.82 2.46
N ARG A 35 -38.21 15.05 2.44
CA ARG A 35 -39.35 15.40 3.29
C ARG A 35 -40.66 14.96 2.66
N ALA A 36 -41.63 14.63 3.50
CA ALA A 36 -42.98 14.25 3.07
C ALA A 36 -43.74 15.41 2.39
N ASP A 37 -43.37 16.66 2.67
CA ASP A 37 -43.97 17.89 2.15
C ASP A 37 -43.16 18.53 1.00
N ALA A 38 -42.10 17.88 0.52
CA ALA A 38 -41.30 18.40 -0.60
C ALA A 38 -42.15 18.43 -1.89
N VAL A 39 -42.17 19.59 -2.56
CA VAL A 39 -42.86 19.76 -3.84
C VAL A 39 -42.27 18.80 -4.89
N VAL A 40 -43.12 17.94 -5.45
CA VAL A 40 -42.71 16.95 -6.45
C VAL A 40 -42.52 17.62 -7.80
N ARG A 41 -41.30 17.61 -8.33
CA ARG A 41 -40.92 18.29 -9.58
C ARG A 41 -41.12 17.39 -10.81
N GLY A 42 -42.36 16.96 -11.06
CA GLY A 42 -42.68 15.87 -12.01
C GLY A 42 -42.09 16.04 -13.43
N ALA A 43 -42.17 17.25 -13.99
CA ALA A 43 -41.61 17.53 -15.33
C ALA A 43 -40.07 17.42 -15.36
N LEU A 44 -39.39 17.88 -14.32
CA LEU A 44 -37.93 17.78 -14.21
C LEU A 44 -37.48 16.34 -13.95
N LEU A 45 -38.23 15.57 -13.16
CA LEU A 45 -37.96 14.15 -12.95
C LEU A 45 -38.06 13.36 -14.27
N ALA A 46 -39.06 13.66 -15.10
CA ALA A 46 -39.17 13.08 -16.45
C ALA A 46 -37.99 13.50 -17.35
N ALA A 47 -37.57 14.77 -17.29
CA ALA A 47 -36.42 15.25 -18.04
C ALA A 47 -35.10 14.57 -17.60
N LEU A 48 -34.94 14.28 -16.31
CA LEU A 48 -33.79 13.53 -15.79
C LEU A 48 -33.80 12.05 -16.24
N ASP A 49 -34.98 11.42 -16.27
CA ASP A 49 -35.14 10.07 -16.81
C ASP A 49 -34.73 10.00 -18.30
N GLU A 50 -35.15 10.98 -19.12
CA GLU A 50 -34.72 11.06 -20.52
C GLU A 50 -33.21 11.35 -20.65
N ALA A 51 -32.68 12.21 -19.78
CA ALA A 51 -31.26 12.57 -19.78
C ALA A 51 -30.35 11.41 -19.37
N GLN A 52 -30.87 10.40 -18.65
CA GLN A 52 -30.14 9.19 -18.28
C GLN A 52 -29.53 8.48 -19.50
N ALA A 53 -30.13 8.64 -20.69
CA ALA A 53 -29.61 8.08 -21.94
C ALA A 53 -28.20 8.60 -22.30
N ARG A 54 -27.86 9.84 -21.93
CA ARG A 54 -26.55 10.47 -22.21
C ARG A 54 -25.54 10.18 -21.10
N PRO A 55 -24.22 10.18 -21.33
CA PRO A 55 -23.24 9.88 -20.28
C PRO A 55 -23.10 10.99 -19.23
N LEU A 56 -23.44 12.25 -19.53
CA LEU A 56 -23.33 13.37 -18.60
C LEU A 56 -24.61 14.21 -18.57
N THR A 57 -25.15 14.44 -17.37
CA THR A 57 -26.14 15.48 -17.08
C THR A 57 -25.52 16.53 -16.17
N LEU A 58 -25.59 17.79 -16.57
CA LEU A 58 -25.10 18.92 -15.79
C LEU A 58 -26.28 19.73 -15.27
N LEU A 59 -26.41 19.78 -13.95
CA LEU A 59 -27.41 20.57 -13.24
C LEU A 59 -26.74 21.84 -12.71
N LEU A 60 -26.75 22.89 -13.53
CA LEU A 60 -26.03 24.15 -13.31
C LEU A 60 -27.00 25.25 -12.88
N ALA A 61 -26.99 25.57 -11.60
CA ALA A 61 -27.76 26.69 -11.08
C ALA A 61 -27.12 27.30 -9.85
N PRO A 62 -27.41 28.58 -9.54
CA PRO A 62 -27.04 29.19 -8.27
C PRO A 62 -27.54 28.36 -7.07
N PRO A 63 -26.98 28.57 -5.88
CA PRO A 63 -27.45 27.87 -4.69
C PRO A 63 -28.92 28.21 -4.36
N GLY A 64 -29.62 27.29 -3.70
CA GLY A 64 -31.03 27.45 -3.34
C GLY A 64 -32.07 27.18 -4.45
N PHE A 65 -31.63 26.81 -5.65
CA PHE A 65 -32.53 26.36 -6.74
C PHE A 65 -33.04 24.91 -6.58
N GLY A 66 -32.93 24.31 -5.40
CA GLY A 66 -33.45 22.97 -5.13
C GLY A 66 -32.72 21.82 -5.83
N LYS A 67 -31.48 22.03 -6.30
CA LYS A 67 -30.66 21.01 -6.99
C LYS A 67 -30.60 19.69 -6.22
N THR A 68 -30.09 19.72 -4.99
CA THR A 68 -29.99 18.57 -4.10
C THR A 68 -31.34 17.91 -3.83
N THR A 69 -32.41 18.70 -3.66
CA THR A 69 -33.78 18.18 -3.44
C THR A 69 -34.30 17.43 -4.66
N LEU A 70 -34.14 17.99 -5.87
CA LEU A 70 -34.50 17.32 -7.12
C LEU A 70 -33.72 16.01 -7.30
N LEU A 71 -32.42 16.03 -6.99
CA LEU A 71 -31.58 14.85 -7.09
C LEU A 71 -31.94 13.76 -6.09
N ALA A 72 -32.28 14.13 -4.85
CA ALA A 72 -32.77 13.18 -3.87
C ALA A 72 -34.11 12.56 -4.33
N GLN A 73 -35.03 13.36 -4.92
CA GLN A 73 -36.29 12.85 -5.49
C GLN A 73 -36.03 11.87 -6.63
N TRP A 74 -35.12 12.21 -7.54
CA TRP A 74 -34.74 11.34 -8.64
C TRP A 74 -34.04 10.06 -8.17
N HIS A 75 -33.15 10.16 -7.18
CA HIS A 75 -32.51 9.02 -6.52
C HIS A 75 -33.55 8.06 -5.93
N ALA A 76 -34.54 8.58 -5.18
CA ALA A 76 -35.60 7.76 -4.59
C ALA A 76 -36.46 7.08 -5.68
N GLN A 77 -36.82 7.81 -6.74
CA GLN A 77 -37.58 7.28 -7.87
C GLN A 77 -36.82 6.15 -8.59
N LEU A 78 -35.53 6.35 -8.87
CA LEU A 78 -34.69 5.34 -9.52
C LEU A 78 -34.43 4.15 -8.61
N SER A 79 -34.19 4.38 -7.31
CA SER A 79 -33.97 3.30 -6.34
C SER A 79 -35.20 2.40 -6.18
N ALA A 80 -36.40 2.97 -6.29
CA ALA A 80 -37.66 2.21 -6.28
C ALA A 80 -37.87 1.38 -7.56
N ARG A 81 -37.40 1.87 -8.72
CA ARG A 81 -37.50 1.16 -10.01
C ARG A 81 -36.41 0.09 -10.16
N GLU A 82 -35.18 0.43 -9.80
CA GLU A 82 -33.99 -0.40 -9.97
C GLU A 82 -33.08 -0.31 -8.73
N PRO A 83 -33.30 -1.15 -7.71
CA PRO A 83 -32.49 -1.16 -6.50
C PRO A 83 -31.01 -1.40 -6.82
N GLY A 84 -30.13 -0.51 -6.32
CA GLY A 84 -28.68 -0.59 -6.48
C GLY A 84 -28.15 -0.22 -7.86
N ALA A 85 -28.87 0.57 -8.68
CA ALA A 85 -28.38 1.12 -9.95
C ALA A 85 -27.96 2.60 -9.86
N VAL A 86 -28.14 3.22 -8.69
CA VAL A 86 -27.82 4.62 -8.42
C VAL A 86 -26.86 4.72 -7.26
N ALA A 87 -25.81 5.54 -7.45
CA ALA A 87 -24.87 5.94 -6.41
C ALA A 87 -25.06 7.42 -6.07
N TRP A 88 -24.91 7.76 -4.80
CA TRP A 88 -24.87 9.14 -4.31
C TRP A 88 -23.49 9.47 -3.74
N LEU A 89 -22.98 10.65 -4.05
CA LEU A 89 -21.79 11.21 -3.41
C LEU A 89 -21.93 12.72 -3.20
N SER A 90 -22.00 13.14 -1.93
CA SER A 90 -21.93 14.54 -1.51
C SER A 90 -20.46 14.98 -1.39
N LEU A 91 -20.06 16.02 -2.13
CA LEU A 91 -18.68 16.49 -2.20
C LEU A 91 -18.40 17.68 -1.26
N ASP A 92 -17.18 17.78 -0.76
CA ASP A 92 -16.66 18.95 -0.04
C ASP A 92 -15.26 19.39 -0.54
N GLU A 93 -14.65 20.37 0.14
CA GLU A 93 -13.34 20.94 -0.22
C GLU A 93 -12.21 19.90 -0.12
N GLU A 94 -12.35 18.90 0.74
CA GLU A 94 -11.32 17.89 0.95
C GLU A 94 -11.29 16.85 -0.17
N ASP A 95 -12.40 16.70 -0.88
CA ASP A 95 -12.53 15.84 -2.05
C ASP A 95 -11.77 16.40 -3.27
N ALA A 96 -11.19 17.61 -3.18
CA ALA A 96 -10.28 18.14 -4.19
C ALA A 96 -9.00 17.28 -4.36
N ASP A 97 -8.65 16.51 -3.32
CA ASP A 97 -7.56 15.52 -3.34
C ASP A 97 -7.99 14.28 -4.13
N ALA A 98 -7.25 13.96 -5.21
CA ALA A 98 -7.64 12.93 -6.15
C ALA A 98 -7.79 11.53 -5.51
N ALA A 99 -6.96 11.21 -4.51
CA ALA A 99 -7.04 9.93 -3.83
C ALA A 99 -8.35 9.79 -3.06
N ARG A 100 -8.74 10.83 -2.31
CA ARG A 100 -10.03 10.88 -1.59
C ARG A 100 -11.21 10.82 -2.54
N PHE A 101 -11.22 11.62 -3.60
CA PHE A 101 -12.28 11.59 -4.61
C PHE A 101 -12.48 10.20 -5.21
N LEU A 102 -11.39 9.57 -5.69
CA LEU A 102 -11.46 8.22 -6.27
C LEU A 102 -11.89 7.18 -5.24
N GLY A 103 -11.47 7.33 -3.98
CA GLY A 103 -11.88 6.47 -2.88
C GLY A 103 -13.37 6.56 -2.55
N HIS A 104 -13.89 7.78 -2.36
CA HIS A 104 -15.31 8.01 -2.13
C HIS A 104 -16.16 7.53 -3.31
N LEU A 105 -15.71 7.82 -4.53
CA LEU A 105 -16.39 7.37 -5.74
C LEU A 105 -16.40 5.83 -5.87
N ALA A 106 -15.31 5.15 -5.50
CA ALA A 106 -15.26 3.69 -5.48
C ALA A 106 -16.26 3.08 -4.49
N LEU A 107 -16.39 3.65 -3.29
CA LEU A 107 -17.39 3.22 -2.30
C LEU A 107 -18.82 3.48 -2.78
N ALA A 108 -19.07 4.66 -3.36
CA ALA A 108 -20.37 5.00 -3.95
C ALA A 108 -20.74 4.05 -5.10
N LEU A 109 -19.77 3.67 -5.94
CA LEU A 109 -19.98 2.74 -7.05
C LEU A 109 -20.18 1.30 -6.59
N GLN A 110 -19.49 0.91 -5.51
CA GLN A 110 -19.63 -0.42 -4.91
C GLN A 110 -21.06 -0.66 -4.39
N SER A 111 -21.70 0.35 -3.78
CA SER A 111 -23.11 0.26 -3.36
C SER A 111 -24.10 0.24 -4.54
N ALA A 112 -23.68 0.72 -5.72
CA ALA A 112 -24.45 0.73 -6.96
C ALA A 112 -24.12 -0.42 -7.94
N GLY A 113 -23.51 -1.50 -7.44
CA GLY A 113 -23.33 -2.75 -8.20
C GLY A 113 -22.11 -2.80 -9.11
N ALA A 114 -21.11 -1.93 -8.90
CA ALA A 114 -19.78 -2.13 -9.48
C ALA A 114 -19.04 -3.31 -8.82
N ASP A 115 -18.08 -3.90 -9.52
CA ASP A 115 -17.32 -5.05 -9.03
C ASP A 115 -16.62 -4.73 -7.69
N HIS A 116 -16.98 -5.48 -6.65
CA HIS A 116 -16.50 -5.26 -5.29
C HIS A 116 -14.98 -5.43 -5.16
N ALA A 117 -14.38 -6.38 -5.87
CA ALA A 117 -12.95 -6.65 -5.82
C ALA A 117 -12.17 -5.52 -6.52
N LEU A 118 -12.67 -5.03 -7.66
CA LEU A 118 -12.06 -3.88 -8.34
C LEU A 118 -12.21 -2.59 -7.53
N CYS A 119 -13.37 -2.33 -6.93
CA CYS A 119 -13.54 -1.17 -6.03
C CYS A 119 -12.62 -1.25 -4.80
N ALA A 120 -12.45 -2.44 -4.21
CA ALA A 120 -11.48 -2.64 -3.13
C ALA A 120 -10.04 -2.35 -3.60
N ALA A 121 -9.67 -2.77 -4.81
CA ALA A 121 -8.37 -2.46 -5.41
C ALA A 121 -8.18 -0.95 -5.67
N VAL A 122 -9.23 -0.22 -6.06
CA VAL A 122 -9.19 1.25 -6.16
C VAL A 122 -8.92 1.88 -4.79
N LEU A 123 -9.62 1.44 -3.75
CA LEU A 123 -9.41 1.92 -2.38
C LEU A 123 -7.99 1.68 -1.88
N HIS A 124 -7.38 0.60 -2.35
CA HIS A 124 -6.02 0.25 -2.03
C HIS A 124 -4.99 1.08 -2.83
N ASN A 125 -5.24 1.34 -4.12
CA ASN A 125 -4.29 2.03 -5.01
C ASN A 125 -4.37 3.55 -5.05
N ARG A 126 -5.48 4.16 -4.61
CA ARG A 126 -5.77 5.60 -4.75
C ARG A 126 -4.68 6.54 -4.22
N ASP A 127 -3.97 6.13 -3.16
CA ASP A 127 -3.02 6.98 -2.45
C ASP A 127 -1.61 6.99 -3.08
N GLN A 128 -1.28 5.98 -3.89
CA GLN A 128 0.04 5.81 -4.52
C GLN A 128 0.01 6.24 -5.98
N ASP A 129 -0.89 5.64 -6.76
CA ASP A 129 -1.09 6.00 -8.16
C ASP A 129 -2.59 6.24 -8.44
N PRO A 130 -3.04 7.50 -8.32
CA PRO A 130 -4.38 7.90 -8.71
C PRO A 130 -4.73 7.51 -10.17
N ARG A 131 -3.73 7.34 -11.04
CA ARG A 131 -3.95 6.94 -12.43
C ARG A 131 -4.31 5.47 -12.56
N GLU A 132 -3.61 4.60 -11.84
CA GLU A 132 -3.95 3.18 -11.77
C GLU A 132 -5.30 2.99 -11.09
N ALA A 133 -5.54 3.68 -9.98
CA ALA A 133 -6.82 3.66 -9.28
C ALA A 133 -7.98 4.08 -10.20
N ALA A 134 -7.81 5.13 -11.00
CA ALA A 134 -8.81 5.52 -11.99
C ALA A 134 -8.99 4.47 -13.11
N ALA A 135 -7.91 3.81 -13.55
CA ALA A 135 -8.00 2.74 -14.55
C ALA A 135 -8.77 1.51 -14.03
N LEU A 136 -8.53 1.12 -12.77
CA LEU A 136 -9.28 0.08 -12.08
C LEU A 136 -10.76 0.46 -11.93
N LEU A 137 -11.06 1.72 -11.62
CA LEU A 137 -12.43 2.21 -11.52
C LEU A 137 -13.16 2.16 -12.87
N ILE A 138 -12.48 2.55 -13.96
CA ILE A 138 -13.02 2.41 -15.33
C ILE A 138 -13.29 0.94 -15.65
N ARG A 139 -12.39 0.03 -15.25
CA ARG A 139 -12.59 -1.41 -15.44
C ARG A 139 -13.79 -1.93 -14.63
N ALA A 140 -13.97 -1.47 -13.39
CA ALA A 140 -15.11 -1.81 -12.54
C ALA A 140 -16.43 -1.36 -13.19
N LEU A 141 -16.47 -0.17 -13.77
CA LEU A 141 -17.62 0.35 -14.50
C LEU A 141 -17.92 -0.46 -15.77
N ARG A 142 -16.90 -0.80 -16.56
CA ARG A 142 -17.07 -1.55 -17.82
C ARG A 142 -17.56 -2.98 -17.61
N THR A 143 -17.20 -3.58 -16.47
CA THR A 143 -17.58 -4.94 -16.08
C THR A 143 -18.91 -4.99 -15.33
N ALA A 144 -19.47 -3.84 -14.94
CA ALA A 144 -20.75 -3.76 -14.26
C ALA A 144 -21.87 -4.40 -15.10
N PRO A 145 -22.76 -5.20 -14.47
CA PRO A 145 -23.79 -5.95 -15.19
C PRO A 145 -24.81 -5.04 -15.89
N ARG A 146 -24.99 -3.82 -15.36
CA ARG A 146 -25.92 -2.80 -15.86
C ARG A 146 -25.25 -1.43 -15.92
N ARG A 147 -25.94 -0.45 -16.46
CA ARG A 147 -25.52 0.95 -16.42
C ARG A 147 -25.72 1.50 -15.01
N ILE A 148 -24.74 2.23 -14.49
CA ILE A 148 -24.78 2.85 -13.17
C ILE A 148 -24.97 4.36 -13.33
N SER A 149 -25.94 4.92 -12.62
CA SER A 149 -26.11 6.37 -12.49
C SER A 149 -25.41 6.85 -11.23
N VAL A 150 -24.55 7.85 -11.34
CA VAL A 150 -23.81 8.43 -10.21
C VAL A 150 -24.18 9.89 -10.07
N ILE A 151 -24.67 10.27 -8.89
CA ILE A 151 -25.01 11.63 -8.53
C ILE A 151 -23.85 12.22 -7.73
N LEU A 152 -23.21 13.26 -8.28
CA LEU A 152 -22.19 14.06 -7.60
C LEU A 152 -22.80 15.40 -7.20
N ASP A 153 -23.12 15.56 -5.92
CA ASP A 153 -23.72 16.78 -5.37
C ASP A 153 -22.66 17.75 -4.84
N ASP A 154 -22.93 19.05 -4.94
CA ASP A 154 -22.01 20.16 -4.59
C ASP A 154 -20.63 20.09 -5.30
N TYR A 155 -20.61 19.70 -6.58
CA TYR A 155 -19.37 19.54 -7.39
C TYR A 155 -18.52 20.82 -7.49
N ASP A 156 -19.10 22.01 -7.34
CA ASP A 156 -18.34 23.28 -7.32
C ASP A 156 -17.36 23.41 -6.14
N ARG A 157 -17.52 22.63 -5.06
CA ARG A 157 -16.64 22.70 -3.89
C ARG A 157 -15.22 22.17 -4.15
N LEU A 158 -15.05 21.34 -5.18
CA LEU A 158 -13.75 20.70 -5.49
C LEU A 158 -12.70 21.70 -5.98
N GLY A 159 -13.07 22.63 -6.87
CA GLY A 159 -12.15 23.62 -7.46
C GLY A 159 -10.89 23.06 -8.14
N SER A 160 -10.84 21.76 -8.46
CA SER A 160 -9.62 21.04 -8.87
C SER A 160 -9.68 20.59 -10.32
N SER A 161 -8.80 21.15 -11.17
CA SER A 161 -8.67 20.77 -12.59
C SER A 161 -8.22 19.31 -12.78
N LEU A 162 -7.58 18.73 -11.77
CA LEU A 162 -7.18 17.33 -11.77
C LEU A 162 -8.40 16.40 -11.67
N VAL A 163 -9.36 16.72 -10.80
CA VAL A 163 -10.59 15.94 -10.65
C VAL A 163 -11.46 16.07 -11.91
N ASP A 164 -11.53 17.26 -12.52
CA ASP A 164 -12.21 17.46 -13.81
C ASP A 164 -11.64 16.53 -14.91
N ALA A 165 -10.32 16.38 -14.96
CA ALA A 165 -9.67 15.45 -15.90
C ALA A 165 -10.06 13.98 -15.64
N TRP A 166 -10.19 13.58 -14.36
CA TRP A 166 -10.65 12.24 -13.99
C TRP A 166 -12.09 11.99 -14.36
N VAL A 167 -12.98 12.94 -14.08
CA VAL A 167 -14.40 12.88 -14.47
C VAL A 167 -14.53 12.76 -15.98
N LEU A 168 -13.78 13.56 -16.74
CA LEU A 168 -13.77 13.46 -18.20
C LEU A 168 -13.32 12.07 -18.68
N ARG A 169 -12.26 11.52 -18.08
CA ARG A 169 -11.75 10.19 -18.41
C ARG A 169 -12.79 9.09 -18.13
N LEU A 170 -13.54 9.19 -17.04
CA LEU A 170 -14.63 8.26 -16.71
C LEU A 170 -15.76 8.34 -17.75
N ILE A 171 -16.15 9.55 -18.17
CA ILE A 171 -17.15 9.78 -19.22
C ILE A 171 -16.71 9.11 -20.53
N GLU A 172 -15.46 9.32 -20.95
CA GLU A 172 -14.95 8.85 -22.23
C GLU A 172 -14.69 7.34 -22.29
N HIS A 173 -14.29 6.72 -21.17
CA HIS A 173 -13.82 5.33 -21.16
C HIS A 173 -14.71 4.32 -20.45
N SER A 174 -15.83 4.75 -19.84
CA SER A 174 -16.80 3.84 -19.19
C SER A 174 -17.56 2.93 -20.16
N GLY A 175 -17.45 3.15 -21.47
CA GLY A 175 -18.07 2.27 -22.48
C GLY A 175 -19.60 2.28 -22.45
N GLY A 176 -20.22 3.40 -22.07
CA GLY A 176 -21.68 3.54 -21.97
C GLY A 176 -22.31 2.92 -20.72
N ARG A 177 -21.50 2.39 -19.80
CA ARG A 177 -21.95 1.81 -18.53
C ARG A 177 -22.10 2.83 -17.40
N LEU A 178 -21.81 4.10 -17.67
CA LEU A 178 -21.90 5.19 -16.69
C LEU A 178 -22.88 6.28 -17.17
N HIS A 179 -23.67 6.77 -16.23
CA HIS A 179 -24.33 8.07 -16.33
C HIS A 179 -23.87 8.92 -15.14
N LEU A 180 -23.26 10.07 -15.40
CA LEU A 180 -22.85 11.01 -14.36
C LEU A 180 -23.80 12.19 -14.33
N LEU A 181 -24.34 12.50 -13.16
CA LEU A 181 -25.10 13.70 -12.90
C LEU A 181 -24.30 14.60 -11.96
N LEU A 182 -23.89 15.76 -12.46
CA LEU A 182 -23.15 16.76 -11.68
C LEU A 182 -24.09 17.91 -11.27
N ALA A 183 -24.30 18.10 -9.96
CA ALA A 183 -24.91 19.32 -9.44
C ALA A 183 -23.82 20.32 -9.06
N THR A 184 -23.88 21.51 -9.65
CA THR A 184 -22.84 22.52 -9.45
C THR A 184 -23.36 23.94 -9.56
N ARG A 185 -22.68 24.88 -8.89
CA ARG A 185 -22.97 26.32 -8.94
C ARG A 185 -22.17 27.06 -10.01
N ARG A 186 -21.06 26.47 -10.48
CA ARG A 186 -20.13 27.08 -11.44
C ARG A 186 -19.92 26.13 -12.61
N VAL A 187 -19.58 26.68 -13.76
CA VAL A 187 -19.25 25.85 -14.92
C VAL A 187 -17.96 25.06 -14.61
N PRO A 188 -17.99 23.72 -14.62
CA PRO A 188 -16.79 22.91 -14.37
C PRO A 188 -15.83 23.04 -15.55
N ASN A 189 -14.53 22.80 -15.34
CA ASN A 189 -13.52 22.89 -16.41
C ASN A 189 -13.51 21.64 -17.30
N LEU A 190 -14.71 21.24 -17.75
CA LEU A 190 -14.94 20.17 -18.70
C LEU A 190 -15.13 20.78 -20.10
N PRO A 191 -14.76 20.07 -21.18
CA PRO A 191 -14.96 20.53 -22.55
C PRO A 191 -16.44 20.42 -22.96
N LEU A 192 -17.33 21.16 -22.30
CA LEU A 192 -18.79 21.05 -22.41
C LEU A 192 -19.30 21.29 -23.83
N ALA A 193 -18.68 22.18 -24.60
CA ALA A 193 -19.05 22.43 -26.00
C ALA A 193 -18.81 21.20 -26.87
N ARG A 194 -17.70 20.48 -26.64
CA ARG A 194 -17.39 19.22 -27.36
C ARG A 194 -18.37 18.12 -26.98
N LEU A 195 -18.67 17.97 -25.70
CA LEU A 195 -19.61 16.95 -25.21
C LEU A 195 -21.05 17.21 -25.73
N ASP A 196 -21.44 18.48 -25.86
CA ASP A 196 -22.73 18.88 -26.42
C ASP A 196 -22.83 18.56 -27.92
N LEU A 197 -21.80 18.91 -28.71
CA LEU A 197 -21.71 18.56 -30.14
C LEU A 197 -21.73 17.04 -30.39
N GLN A 198 -21.27 16.24 -29.44
CA GLN A 198 -21.29 14.78 -29.50
C GLN A 198 -22.57 14.15 -28.94
N ALA A 199 -23.58 14.95 -28.60
CA ALA A 199 -24.83 14.53 -27.95
C ALA A 199 -24.61 13.73 -26.65
N GLN A 200 -23.50 14.01 -25.95
CA GLN A 200 -23.11 13.34 -24.70
C GLN A 200 -23.55 14.10 -23.44
N LEU A 201 -24.06 15.31 -23.58
CA LEU A 201 -24.39 16.22 -22.49
C LEU A 201 -25.87 16.59 -22.48
N SER A 202 -26.53 16.52 -21.33
CA SER A 202 -27.79 17.19 -21.04
C SER A 202 -27.54 18.33 -20.04
N ARG A 203 -28.18 19.48 -20.22
CA ARG A 203 -28.04 20.63 -19.29
C ARG A 203 -29.39 21.02 -18.72
N ILE A 204 -29.44 21.16 -17.40
CA ILE A 204 -30.58 21.73 -16.68
C ILE A 204 -30.11 23.00 -15.97
N GLY A 205 -30.73 24.13 -16.34
CA GLY A 205 -30.35 25.47 -15.88
C GLY A 205 -31.27 26.02 -14.79
N SER A 206 -30.93 27.22 -14.28
CA SER A 206 -31.73 27.93 -13.27
C SER A 206 -33.16 28.23 -13.73
N GLU A 207 -33.37 28.58 -15.00
CA GLU A 207 -34.71 28.87 -15.55
C GLU A 207 -35.65 27.66 -15.47
N GLN A 208 -35.12 26.45 -15.66
CA GLN A 208 -35.89 25.22 -15.58
C GLN A 208 -36.09 24.76 -14.13
N LEU A 209 -35.14 25.08 -13.24
CA LEU A 209 -35.22 24.76 -11.81
C LEU A 209 -36.08 25.73 -11.01
N ALA A 210 -36.34 26.93 -11.54
CA ALA A 210 -37.31 27.86 -10.95
C ALA A 210 -38.67 27.17 -10.80
N LEU A 211 -39.34 27.37 -9.68
CA LEU A 211 -40.67 26.80 -9.44
C LEU A 211 -41.66 27.44 -10.42
N ASP A 212 -42.48 26.60 -11.05
CA ASP A 212 -43.64 27.08 -11.80
C ASP A 212 -44.78 27.52 -10.86
N ASP A 213 -45.89 28.01 -11.41
CA ASP A 213 -47.00 28.54 -10.60
C ASP A 213 -47.64 27.45 -9.71
N LEU A 214 -47.73 26.22 -10.22
CA LEU A 214 -48.28 25.08 -9.48
C LEU A 214 -47.34 24.65 -8.36
N GLU A 215 -46.05 24.58 -8.65
CA GLU A 215 -45.00 24.22 -7.71
C GLU A 215 -44.82 25.30 -6.63
N ALA A 216 -44.92 26.59 -6.98
CA ALA A 216 -44.87 27.71 -6.04
C ALA A 216 -46.09 27.73 -5.12
N GLN A 217 -47.30 27.51 -5.65
CA GLN A 217 -48.51 27.37 -4.84
C GLN A 217 -48.42 26.15 -3.90
N ALA A 218 -47.91 25.02 -4.39
CA ALA A 218 -47.71 23.83 -3.57
C ALA A 218 -46.71 24.08 -2.43
N LEU A 219 -45.65 24.87 -2.67
CA LEU A 219 -44.67 25.23 -1.65
C LEU A 219 -45.27 26.17 -0.58
N LEU A 220 -45.92 27.25 -1.01
CA LEU A 220 -46.49 28.28 -0.13
C LEU A 220 -47.75 27.80 0.62
N GLY A 221 -48.39 26.75 0.12
CA GLY A 221 -49.57 26.13 0.70
C GLY A 221 -50.89 26.69 0.16
N PRO A 222 -52.01 25.95 0.35
CA PRO A 222 -53.31 26.30 -0.23
C PRO A 222 -53.97 27.54 0.37
N HIS A 223 -53.47 28.03 1.52
CA HIS A 223 -54.03 29.18 2.23
C HIS A 223 -53.53 30.53 1.71
N VAL A 224 -52.49 30.55 0.87
CA VAL A 224 -51.98 31.78 0.26
C VAL A 224 -52.73 32.03 -1.05
N PRO A 225 -53.40 33.20 -1.22
CA PRO A 225 -54.14 33.50 -2.44
C PRO A 225 -53.23 33.52 -3.69
N ALA A 226 -53.72 32.98 -4.80
CA ALA A 226 -52.98 32.90 -6.07
C ALA A 226 -52.34 34.25 -6.53
N PRO A 227 -53.01 35.42 -6.41
CA PRO A 227 -52.38 36.69 -6.77
C PRO A 227 -51.12 37.02 -5.96
N VAL A 228 -51.07 36.61 -4.69
CA VAL A 228 -49.90 36.79 -3.80
C VAL A 228 -48.79 35.81 -4.20
N VAL A 229 -49.15 34.58 -4.59
CA VAL A 229 -48.22 33.58 -5.11
C VAL A 229 -47.57 34.07 -6.42
N ASP A 230 -48.37 34.58 -7.35
CA ASP A 230 -47.91 35.12 -8.64
C ASP A 230 -46.94 36.28 -8.42
N GLU A 231 -47.26 37.18 -7.49
CA GLU A 231 -46.43 38.33 -7.15
C GLU A 231 -45.10 37.90 -6.51
N LEU A 232 -45.13 37.02 -5.51
CA LEU A 232 -43.93 36.47 -4.89
C LEU A 232 -43.08 35.72 -5.89
N ARG A 233 -43.67 34.90 -6.76
CA ARG A 233 -42.97 34.17 -7.80
C ARG A 233 -42.32 35.13 -8.80
N ARG A 234 -43.01 36.19 -9.21
CA ARG A 234 -42.47 37.21 -10.11
C ARG A 234 -41.27 37.94 -9.51
N TYR A 235 -41.32 38.26 -8.22
CA TYR A 235 -40.24 38.96 -7.52
C TYR A 235 -39.06 38.06 -7.16
N THR A 236 -39.33 36.79 -6.87
CA THR A 236 -38.29 35.79 -6.55
C THR A 236 -37.79 35.03 -7.77
N GLU A 237 -38.34 35.30 -8.95
CA GLU A 237 -38.11 34.54 -10.20
C GLU A 237 -38.31 33.03 -10.01
N GLY A 238 -39.25 32.63 -9.14
CA GLY A 238 -39.51 31.23 -8.81
C GLY A 238 -38.41 30.55 -7.98
N TRP A 239 -37.48 31.30 -7.40
CA TRP A 239 -36.38 30.74 -6.62
C TRP A 239 -36.88 30.01 -5.34
N PRO A 240 -36.70 28.67 -5.22
CA PRO A 240 -37.26 27.87 -4.13
C PRO A 240 -36.92 28.36 -2.73
N VAL A 241 -35.66 28.75 -2.46
CA VAL A 241 -35.26 29.22 -1.13
C VAL A 241 -35.92 30.56 -0.78
N ALA A 242 -36.06 31.47 -1.74
CA ALA A 242 -36.75 32.74 -1.49
C ALA A 242 -38.24 32.52 -1.23
N LEU A 243 -38.89 31.62 -1.98
CA LEU A 243 -40.28 31.25 -1.74
C LEU A 243 -40.47 30.50 -0.42
N GLN A 244 -39.49 29.68 0.00
CA GLN A 244 -39.50 29.04 1.31
C GLN A 244 -39.35 30.06 2.45
N LEU A 245 -38.49 31.05 2.30
CA LEU A 245 -38.38 32.16 3.24
C LEU A 245 -39.67 33.01 3.27
N ALA A 246 -40.29 33.23 2.11
CA ALA A 246 -41.58 33.92 2.01
C ALA A 246 -42.69 33.13 2.72
N ARG A 247 -42.72 31.80 2.57
CA ARG A 247 -43.64 30.93 3.33
C ARG A 247 -43.49 31.13 4.84
N LEU A 248 -42.26 31.02 5.35
CA LEU A 248 -41.97 31.18 6.77
C LEU A 248 -42.39 32.56 7.29
N TRP A 249 -42.23 33.61 6.48
CA TRP A 249 -42.63 34.96 6.85
C TRP A 249 -44.15 35.16 6.85
N LEU A 250 -44.88 34.47 5.97
CA LEU A 250 -46.34 34.51 5.85
C LEU A 250 -47.06 33.60 6.85
N GLU A 251 -46.38 32.62 7.44
CA GLU A 251 -46.93 31.74 8.47
C GLU A 251 -47.26 32.54 9.75
N GLY A 252 -48.54 32.88 9.94
CA GLY A 252 -49.06 33.43 11.20
C GLY A 252 -49.73 34.80 11.16
N ASP A 253 -49.78 35.51 10.01
CA ASP A 253 -50.35 36.87 9.96
C ASP A 253 -50.99 37.21 8.59
N ALA A 254 -52.32 37.36 8.57
CA ALA A 254 -53.10 37.72 7.38
C ALA A 254 -52.83 39.15 6.90
N GLN A 255 -52.32 40.03 7.77
CA GLN A 255 -51.97 41.40 7.40
C GLN A 255 -50.71 41.44 6.51
N ARG A 256 -49.75 40.54 6.73
CA ARG A 256 -48.51 40.44 5.93
C ARG A 256 -48.78 40.03 4.49
N GLN A 257 -49.80 39.22 4.24
CA GLN A 257 -50.24 38.84 2.89
C GLN A 257 -50.70 40.05 2.07
N GLN A 258 -51.27 41.07 2.71
CA GLN A 258 -51.70 42.32 2.06
C GLN A 258 -50.53 43.30 1.85
N GLU A 259 -49.48 43.20 2.67
CA GLU A 259 -48.28 44.05 2.57
C GLU A 259 -47.31 43.62 1.46
N VAL A 260 -47.45 42.40 0.91
CA VAL A 260 -46.63 41.89 -0.20
C VAL A 260 -46.67 42.87 -1.39
N ALA A 261 -47.87 43.25 -1.83
CA ALA A 261 -48.04 44.14 -2.97
C ALA A 261 -47.49 45.56 -2.76
N ALA A 262 -47.51 46.05 -1.52
CA ALA A 262 -47.03 47.39 -1.17
C ALA A 262 -45.51 47.45 -0.94
N ARG A 263 -44.88 46.37 -0.45
CA ARG A 263 -43.45 46.37 -0.08
C ARG A 263 -42.53 45.87 -1.18
N PHE A 264 -43.00 45.01 -2.07
CA PHE A 264 -42.15 44.44 -3.13
C PHE A 264 -42.12 45.27 -4.43
N SER A 265 -42.86 46.39 -4.49
CA SER A 265 -42.78 47.34 -5.61
C SER A 265 -41.43 48.09 -5.65
N GLY A 266 -40.40 47.50 -6.26
CA GLY A 266 -39.23 48.24 -6.77
C GLY A 266 -37.81 47.81 -6.34
N ARG A 267 -37.59 46.64 -5.73
CA ARG A 267 -36.23 46.14 -5.42
C ARG A 267 -36.04 44.67 -5.81
N SER A 268 -35.53 44.40 -7.01
CA SER A 268 -35.48 43.03 -7.57
C SER A 268 -34.24 42.18 -7.22
N ALA A 269 -33.19 42.71 -6.57
CA ALA A 269 -31.92 41.98 -6.44
C ALA A 269 -31.54 41.50 -5.02
N GLN A 270 -32.31 41.85 -3.96
CA GLN A 270 -31.96 41.52 -2.57
C GLN A 270 -33.07 40.81 -1.78
N ILE A 271 -34.09 40.29 -2.47
CA ILE A 271 -35.32 39.80 -1.83
C ILE A 271 -35.07 38.62 -0.89
N ALA A 272 -34.18 37.68 -1.19
CA ALA A 272 -33.91 36.59 -0.24
C ALA A 272 -33.06 37.00 0.97
N ALA A 273 -32.10 37.92 0.80
CA ALA A 273 -31.37 38.47 1.94
C ALA A 273 -32.31 39.28 2.83
N TYR A 274 -33.23 40.04 2.22
CA TYR A 274 -34.29 40.74 2.91
C TYR A 274 -35.26 39.78 3.62
N LEU A 275 -35.74 38.74 2.95
CA LEU A 275 -36.65 37.75 3.54
C LEU A 275 -35.96 36.94 4.64
N ALA A 276 -34.69 36.56 4.47
CA ALA A 276 -33.89 35.94 5.52
C ALA A 276 -33.71 36.88 6.72
N GLU A 277 -33.46 38.17 6.48
CA GLU A 277 -33.40 39.20 7.53
C GLU A 277 -34.75 39.35 8.25
N GLN A 278 -35.88 39.37 7.53
CA GLN A 278 -37.21 39.43 8.15
C GLN A 278 -37.51 38.18 8.97
N VAL A 279 -37.28 36.98 8.41
CA VAL A 279 -37.48 35.70 9.12
C VAL A 279 -36.63 35.66 10.38
N VAL A 280 -35.35 36.04 10.30
CA VAL A 280 -34.45 36.02 11.46
C VAL A 280 -34.79 37.10 12.49
N ASN A 281 -35.32 38.25 12.07
CA ASN A 281 -35.76 39.32 12.97
C ASN A 281 -37.12 39.05 13.64
N ASP A 282 -37.97 38.24 13.03
CA ASP A 282 -39.24 37.78 13.60
C ASP A 282 -39.06 36.68 14.67
N LEU A 283 -37.88 36.07 14.76
CA LEU A 283 -37.57 35.06 15.77
C LEU A 283 -37.43 35.68 17.16
N ASP A 284 -37.79 34.90 18.17
CA ASP A 284 -37.43 35.22 19.54
C ASP A 284 -35.91 35.26 19.73
N ALA A 285 -35.46 36.05 20.70
CA ALA A 285 -34.04 36.35 20.89
C ALA A 285 -33.19 35.08 21.10
N ASP A 286 -33.72 34.06 21.77
CA ASP A 286 -32.99 32.82 22.06
C ASP A 286 -32.81 31.95 20.79
N THR A 287 -33.85 31.84 19.96
CA THR A 287 -33.79 31.09 18.68
C THR A 287 -32.87 31.79 17.66
N ARG A 288 -32.93 33.12 17.58
CA ARG A 288 -32.03 33.93 16.74
C ARG A 288 -30.56 33.75 17.14
N ASP A 289 -30.29 33.78 18.44
CA ASP A 289 -28.95 33.55 19.00
C ASP A 289 -28.42 32.15 18.67
N LEU A 290 -29.27 31.11 18.75
CA LEU A 290 -28.91 29.75 18.34
C LEU A 290 -28.43 29.69 16.89
N LEU A 291 -29.22 30.21 15.95
CA LEU A 291 -28.91 30.16 14.52
C LEU A 291 -27.61 30.89 14.20
N LEU A 292 -27.43 32.10 14.73
CA LEU A 292 -26.24 32.92 14.50
C LEU A 292 -24.97 32.23 15.03
N ARG A 293 -24.98 31.78 16.29
CA ARG A 293 -23.79 31.21 16.95
C ARG A 293 -23.40 29.82 16.46
N THR A 294 -24.30 29.09 15.84
CA THR A 294 -24.02 27.75 15.29
C THR A 294 -23.77 27.76 13.79
N SER A 295 -24.03 28.88 13.10
CA SER A 295 -23.79 29.04 11.66
C SER A 295 -22.36 28.75 11.18
N PRO A 296 -21.27 28.93 11.97
CA PRO A 296 -19.91 28.58 11.53
C PRO A 296 -19.61 27.07 11.52
N LEU A 297 -20.53 26.23 12.01
CA LEU A 297 -20.31 24.79 12.16
C LEU A 297 -20.81 24.04 10.91
N GLU A 298 -20.04 23.06 10.43
CA GLU A 298 -20.41 22.26 9.25
C GLU A 298 -21.54 21.24 9.55
N ARG A 299 -21.58 20.76 10.79
CA ARG A 299 -22.65 19.92 11.34
C ARG A 299 -22.89 20.31 12.80
N ILE A 300 -24.14 20.20 13.23
CA ILE A 300 -24.58 20.59 14.56
C ILE A 300 -25.43 19.49 15.19
N ASN A 301 -25.27 19.27 16.49
CA ASN A 301 -26.22 18.56 17.32
C ASN A 301 -26.47 19.39 18.59
N ALA A 302 -27.41 18.95 19.43
CA ALA A 302 -27.75 19.70 20.66
C ALA A 302 -26.53 19.92 21.56
N ALA A 303 -25.72 18.89 21.82
CA ALA A 303 -24.57 18.95 22.72
C ALA A 303 -23.46 19.89 22.23
N LEU A 304 -23.15 19.87 20.94
CA LEU A 304 -22.17 20.77 20.33
C LEU A 304 -22.68 22.21 20.30
N ALA A 305 -23.96 22.41 19.98
CA ALA A 305 -24.58 23.73 20.01
C ALA A 305 -24.52 24.35 21.41
N ASP A 306 -24.82 23.55 22.44
CA ASP A 306 -24.73 23.93 23.85
C ASP A 306 -23.30 24.29 24.26
N ALA A 307 -22.30 23.49 23.85
CA ALA A 307 -20.90 23.76 24.14
C ALA A 307 -20.38 25.05 23.47
N VAL A 308 -20.76 25.29 22.21
CA VAL A 308 -20.34 26.47 21.43
C VAL A 308 -21.04 27.74 21.93
N ARG A 309 -22.33 27.64 22.26
CA ARG A 309 -23.14 28.76 22.79
C ARG A 309 -22.90 29.02 24.28
N GLN A 310 -22.40 28.03 25.01
CA GLN A 310 -22.32 28.00 26.47
C GLN A 310 -23.70 28.10 27.12
N ARG A 311 -24.64 27.29 26.65
CA ARG A 311 -26.03 27.18 27.12
C ARG A 311 -26.42 25.70 27.21
N ASP A 312 -27.62 25.41 27.70
CA ASP A 312 -28.19 24.05 27.86
C ASP A 312 -29.60 23.92 27.23
N ASP A 313 -30.00 24.93 26.45
CA ASP A 313 -31.34 25.03 25.84
C ASP A 313 -31.37 24.68 24.35
N SER A 314 -30.22 24.37 23.73
CA SER A 314 -30.12 24.22 22.27
C SER A 314 -30.96 23.05 21.76
N GLY A 315 -31.08 21.95 22.50
CA GLY A 315 -31.95 20.84 22.12
C GLY A 315 -33.42 21.24 21.99
N ARG A 316 -33.94 22.03 22.94
CA ARG A 316 -35.32 22.54 22.91
C ARG A 316 -35.53 23.54 21.77
N LEU A 317 -34.54 24.41 21.54
CA LEU A 317 -34.59 25.41 20.48
C LEU A 317 -34.49 24.76 19.08
N LEU A 318 -33.64 23.75 18.90
CA LEU A 318 -33.56 22.96 17.66
C LEU A 318 -34.88 22.23 17.37
N ALA A 319 -35.55 21.69 18.40
CA ALA A 319 -36.88 21.08 18.23
C ALA A 319 -37.95 22.11 17.83
N ARG A 320 -37.85 23.38 18.27
CA ARG A 320 -38.74 24.46 17.82
C ARG A 320 -38.49 24.84 16.37
N LEU A 321 -37.24 24.74 15.92
CA LEU A 321 -36.85 24.96 14.53
C LEU A 321 -37.31 23.84 13.58
N GLU A 322 -38.14 22.90 14.03
CA GLU A 322 -38.76 21.91 13.14
C GLU A 322 -39.39 22.58 11.93
N HIS A 323 -40.14 23.69 12.12
CA HIS A 323 -40.79 24.41 11.02
C HIS A 323 -39.83 25.13 10.05
N PHE A 324 -38.53 25.27 10.37
CA PHE A 324 -37.48 25.77 9.45
C PHE A 324 -37.09 24.75 8.37
N HIS A 325 -38.09 24.01 7.87
CA HIS A 325 -37.95 23.05 6.79
C HIS A 325 -37.29 23.72 5.57
N GLY A 326 -36.19 23.14 5.10
CA GLY A 326 -35.45 23.56 3.90
C GLY A 326 -34.13 24.22 4.25
N LEU A 327 -34.06 24.87 5.41
CA LEU A 327 -32.91 25.63 5.87
C LEU A 327 -32.08 24.85 6.91
N LEU A 328 -32.70 23.91 7.62
CA LEU A 328 -32.03 22.95 8.50
C LEU A 328 -32.28 21.52 8.00
N VAL A 329 -31.22 20.78 7.66
CA VAL A 329 -31.26 19.47 7.01
C VAL A 329 -30.72 18.39 7.97
N PRO A 330 -31.48 17.34 8.30
CA PRO A 330 -30.97 16.24 9.11
C PRO A 330 -29.95 15.40 8.33
N LEU A 331 -28.89 14.94 9.00
CA LEU A 331 -27.80 14.12 8.45
C LEU A 331 -27.96 12.64 8.77
N ASP A 332 -28.82 12.29 9.72
CA ASP A 332 -29.06 10.93 10.20
C ASP A 332 -30.56 10.62 10.32
N GLY A 333 -30.89 9.32 10.36
CA GLY A 333 -32.27 8.84 10.51
C GLY A 333 -32.90 9.21 11.86
N GLU A 334 -32.08 9.26 12.92
CA GLU A 334 -32.48 9.63 14.29
C GLU A 334 -32.65 11.15 14.48
N ARG A 335 -32.26 11.97 13.48
CA ARG A 335 -32.32 13.44 13.50
C ARG A 335 -31.58 14.05 14.70
N GLU A 336 -30.42 13.50 15.05
CA GLU A 336 -29.55 14.10 16.07
C GLU A 336 -28.60 15.13 15.45
N TRP A 337 -28.14 14.85 14.22
CA TRP A 337 -27.22 15.71 13.50
C TRP A 337 -27.93 16.50 12.41
N PHE A 338 -27.62 17.79 12.34
CA PHE A 338 -28.18 18.71 11.37
C PHE A 338 -27.09 19.49 10.65
N ARG A 339 -27.42 19.99 9.47
CA ARG A 339 -26.61 20.92 8.68
C ARG A 339 -27.49 22.06 8.18
N TYR A 340 -26.97 23.29 8.22
CA TYR A 340 -27.62 24.42 7.58
C TYR A 340 -27.56 24.33 6.05
N HIS A 341 -28.60 24.81 5.38
CA HIS A 341 -28.51 25.06 3.95
C HIS A 341 -27.41 26.11 3.69
N PRO A 342 -26.47 25.89 2.74
CA PRO A 342 -25.28 26.73 2.59
C PRO A 342 -25.55 28.24 2.49
N LEU A 343 -26.54 28.67 1.71
CA LEU A 343 -26.88 30.10 1.62
C LEU A 343 -27.40 30.70 2.92
N PHE A 344 -28.12 29.91 3.70
CA PHE A 344 -28.63 30.38 4.98
C PHE A 344 -27.48 30.45 5.99
N ALA A 345 -26.57 29.48 5.97
CA ALA A 345 -25.33 29.55 6.74
C ALA A 345 -24.51 30.78 6.36
N ASP A 346 -24.29 31.04 5.07
CA ASP A 346 -23.54 32.21 4.58
C ASP A 346 -24.20 33.53 5.03
N PHE A 347 -25.52 33.64 4.92
CA PHE A 347 -26.27 34.80 5.40
C PHE A 347 -26.14 34.98 6.92
N LEU A 348 -26.31 33.90 7.70
CA LEU A 348 -26.18 33.93 9.16
C LEU A 348 -24.75 34.29 9.59
N GLN A 349 -23.72 33.78 8.90
CA GLN A 349 -22.33 34.12 9.17
C GLN A 349 -22.03 35.59 8.86
N GLN A 350 -22.53 36.12 7.74
CA GLN A 350 -22.42 37.56 7.43
C GLN A 350 -23.15 38.43 8.46
N LEU A 351 -24.32 38.00 8.92
CA LEU A 351 -25.07 38.69 9.96
C LEU A 351 -24.35 38.62 11.31
N LEU A 352 -23.80 37.47 11.67
CA LEU A 352 -22.95 37.28 12.85
C LEU A 352 -21.73 38.21 12.80
N ASP A 353 -21.03 38.29 11.67
CA ASP A 353 -19.86 39.16 11.53
C ASP A 353 -20.23 40.65 11.62
N ARG A 354 -21.41 41.03 11.13
CA ARG A 354 -21.91 42.41 11.19
C ARG A 354 -22.37 42.81 12.60
N GLU A 355 -23.12 41.95 13.28
CA GLU A 355 -23.71 42.25 14.60
C GLU A 355 -22.74 41.96 15.75
N HIS A 356 -21.88 40.98 15.56
CA HIS A 356 -20.92 40.51 16.55
C HIS A 356 -19.52 40.28 15.93
N PRO A 357 -18.85 41.36 15.46
CA PRO A 357 -17.54 41.24 14.84
C PRO A 357 -16.53 40.48 15.72
N GLY A 358 -15.89 39.46 15.15
CA GLY A 358 -14.88 38.65 15.84
C GLY A 358 -15.42 37.52 16.71
N GLN A 359 -16.75 37.36 16.87
CA GLN A 359 -17.29 36.20 17.59
C GLN A 359 -17.07 34.87 16.84
N GLY A 360 -17.02 34.88 15.51
CA GLY A 360 -16.75 33.68 14.70
C GLY A 360 -15.49 32.91 15.15
N VAL A 361 -14.41 33.65 15.43
CA VAL A 361 -13.15 33.09 15.96
C VAL A 361 -13.38 32.37 17.29
N GLN A 362 -14.11 32.97 18.23
CA GLN A 362 -14.39 32.36 19.54
C GLN A 362 -15.27 31.11 19.41
N LEU A 363 -16.23 31.09 18.48
CA LEU A 363 -17.10 29.95 18.24
C LEU A 363 -16.31 28.76 17.66
N HIS A 364 -15.40 29.02 16.72
CA HIS A 364 -14.47 28.00 16.22
C HIS A 364 -13.55 27.45 17.31
N GLN A 365 -13.04 28.29 18.21
CA GLN A 365 -12.24 27.83 19.35
C GLN A 365 -13.02 26.91 20.29
N ARG A 366 -14.30 27.20 20.55
CA ARG A 366 -15.16 26.35 21.39
C ARG A 366 -15.50 25.04 20.69
N ALA A 367 -15.79 25.09 19.39
CA ALA A 367 -16.04 23.90 18.59
C ALA A 367 -14.81 22.99 18.57
N ALA A 368 -13.61 23.56 18.37
CA ALA A 368 -12.36 22.82 18.42
C ALA A 368 -12.15 22.08 19.75
N ARG A 369 -12.48 22.74 20.88
CA ARG A 369 -12.44 22.13 22.22
C ARG A 369 -13.37 20.95 22.35
N TRP A 370 -14.62 21.14 21.94
CA TRP A 370 -15.62 20.08 21.98
C TRP A 370 -15.23 18.88 21.11
N PHE A 371 -14.85 19.11 19.86
CA PHE A 371 -14.40 18.02 18.97
C PHE A 371 -13.16 17.30 19.50
N GLY A 372 -12.22 18.05 20.07
CA GLY A 372 -11.01 17.47 20.67
C GLY A 372 -11.29 16.64 21.94
N GLU A 373 -12.30 16.99 22.73
CA GLU A 373 -12.76 16.21 23.88
C GLU A 373 -13.49 14.92 23.46
N HIS A 374 -14.16 14.94 22.30
CA HIS A 374 -14.89 13.81 21.74
C HIS A 374 -14.08 12.99 20.72
N GLN A 375 -12.76 13.20 20.66
CA GLN A 375 -11.82 12.45 19.80
C GLN A 375 -12.03 12.60 18.29
N HIS A 376 -12.72 13.65 17.85
CA HIS A 376 -12.85 14.02 16.44
C HIS A 376 -11.67 14.90 16.00
N LEU A 377 -10.52 14.26 15.74
CA LEU A 377 -9.24 14.94 15.53
C LEU A 377 -9.25 15.89 14.31
N ALA A 378 -9.79 15.45 13.18
CA ALA A 378 -9.81 16.24 11.95
C ALA A 378 -10.61 17.54 12.12
N GLU A 379 -11.82 17.46 12.66
CA GLU A 379 -12.66 18.62 12.94
C GLU A 379 -12.06 19.52 14.01
N ALA A 380 -11.44 18.94 15.05
CA ALA A 380 -10.76 19.70 16.09
C ALA A 380 -9.61 20.55 15.51
N VAL A 381 -8.74 19.96 14.68
CA VAL A 381 -7.64 20.66 14.02
C VAL A 381 -8.15 21.71 13.03
N ARG A 382 -9.18 21.39 12.23
CA ARG A 382 -9.79 22.32 11.27
C ARG A 382 -10.40 23.54 11.96
N HIS A 383 -11.21 23.33 12.99
CA HIS A 383 -11.81 24.44 13.74
C HIS A 383 -10.77 25.22 14.55
N ALA A 384 -9.74 24.57 15.08
CA ALA A 384 -8.66 25.27 15.77
C ALA A 384 -7.86 26.16 14.80
N SER A 385 -7.64 25.71 13.56
CA SER A 385 -7.03 26.49 12.48
C SER A 385 -7.89 27.70 12.09
N ARG A 386 -9.20 27.51 11.86
CA ARG A 386 -10.14 28.61 11.56
C ARG A 386 -10.36 29.58 12.74
N GLY A 387 -10.11 29.13 13.97
CA GLY A 387 -10.20 29.92 15.20
C GLY A 387 -8.90 30.61 15.62
N ASP A 388 -7.91 30.72 14.73
CA ASP A 388 -6.58 31.30 14.97
C ASP A 388 -5.87 30.72 16.22
N CYS A 389 -6.10 29.44 16.49
CA CYS A 389 -5.56 28.73 17.65
C CYS A 389 -4.65 27.57 17.21
N GLY A 390 -3.58 27.91 16.48
CA GLY A 390 -2.59 26.94 16.00
C GLY A 390 -1.97 26.10 17.11
N ASP A 391 -1.70 26.68 18.28
CA ASP A 391 -1.17 25.96 19.44
C ASP A 391 -2.15 24.90 19.97
N LEU A 392 -3.45 25.21 19.96
CA LEU A 392 -4.49 24.26 20.36
C LEU A 392 -4.58 23.10 19.35
N ALA A 393 -4.58 23.41 18.05
CA ALA A 393 -4.55 22.41 16.98
C ALA A 393 -3.33 21.47 17.12
N ALA A 394 -2.15 22.06 17.37
CA ALA A 394 -0.93 21.31 17.61
C ALA A 394 -0.99 20.44 18.88
N SER A 395 -1.66 20.92 19.92
CA SER A 395 -1.87 20.14 21.15
C SER A 395 -2.73 18.89 20.94
N TYR A 396 -3.70 18.92 20.02
CA TYR A 396 -4.49 17.73 19.69
C TYR A 396 -3.67 16.68 18.96
N ILE A 397 -2.83 17.10 18.01
CA ILE A 397 -1.87 16.20 17.34
C ILE A 397 -0.89 15.62 18.37
N ALA A 398 -0.39 16.44 19.31
CA ALA A 398 0.48 15.96 20.38
C ALA A 398 -0.20 14.92 21.27
N ARG A 399 -1.47 15.14 21.66
CA ARG A 399 -2.26 14.24 22.50
C ARG A 399 -2.64 12.94 21.80
N ALA A 400 -2.81 12.97 20.48
CA ALA A 400 -3.10 11.79 19.67
C ALA A 400 -1.85 10.90 19.43
N GLY A 401 -0.66 11.36 19.86
CA GLY A 401 0.59 10.62 19.81
C GLY A 401 1.31 10.81 18.48
N THR A 402 2.48 11.46 18.51
CA THR A 402 3.17 11.96 17.30
C THR A 402 3.36 10.88 16.22
N TRP A 403 4.02 9.79 16.59
CA TRP A 403 4.27 8.68 15.67
C TRP A 403 3.13 7.65 15.66
N GLN A 404 2.32 7.61 16.72
CA GLN A 404 1.18 6.71 16.87
C GLN A 404 0.05 7.06 15.91
N LEU A 405 -0.10 8.34 15.56
CA LEU A 405 -1.03 8.83 14.55
C LEU A 405 -0.90 8.09 13.21
N LEU A 406 0.33 7.76 12.78
CA LEU A 406 0.51 7.01 11.53
C LEU A 406 0.08 5.54 11.67
N LEU A 407 0.16 4.96 12.87
CA LEU A 407 -0.34 3.60 13.11
C LEU A 407 -1.87 3.54 13.13
N THR A 408 -2.55 4.60 13.55
CA THR A 408 -4.01 4.62 13.72
C THR A 408 -4.74 5.24 12.53
N HIS A 409 -4.18 6.28 11.90
CA HIS A 409 -4.82 7.06 10.82
C HIS A 409 -4.11 6.93 9.46
N GLY A 410 -2.90 6.35 9.42
CA GLY A 410 -2.16 6.16 8.19
C GLY A 410 -1.51 7.45 7.66
N THR A 411 -0.82 7.35 6.52
CA THR A 411 0.00 8.45 5.99
C THR A 411 -0.82 9.58 5.37
N HIS A 412 -1.95 9.27 4.73
CA HIS A 412 -2.79 10.27 4.04
C HIS A 412 -3.42 11.26 5.03
N GLU A 413 -4.09 10.73 6.06
CA GLU A 413 -4.79 11.55 7.03
C GLU A 413 -3.82 12.42 7.84
N VAL A 414 -2.68 11.87 8.25
CA VAL A 414 -1.63 12.65 8.92
C VAL A 414 -1.09 13.75 8.00
N ARG A 415 -0.90 13.48 6.70
CA ARG A 415 -0.50 14.50 5.73
C ARG A 415 -1.57 15.60 5.62
N ALA A 416 -2.85 15.24 5.58
CA ALA A 416 -3.96 16.18 5.54
C ALA A 416 -4.00 17.09 6.79
N LEU A 417 -3.84 16.50 7.99
CA LEU A 417 -3.78 17.26 9.24
C LEU A 417 -2.62 18.26 9.25
N LEU A 418 -1.43 17.85 8.77
CA LEU A 418 -0.27 18.72 8.70
C LEU A 418 -0.41 19.88 7.69
N ARG A 419 -1.29 19.78 6.67
CA ARG A 419 -1.54 20.87 5.70
C ARG A 419 -2.17 22.11 6.33
N HIS A 420 -2.80 21.99 7.51
CA HIS A 420 -3.37 23.13 8.24
C HIS A 420 -2.31 24.03 8.91
N PHE A 421 -1.05 23.62 8.90
CA PHE A 421 0.04 24.33 9.54
C PHE A 421 1.05 24.79 8.49
N ASP A 422 1.58 26.01 8.66
CA ASP A 422 2.69 26.47 7.85
C ASP A 422 4.00 25.77 8.26
N HIS A 423 4.99 25.80 7.37
CA HIS A 423 6.29 25.16 7.63
C HIS A 423 7.01 25.72 8.87
N ARG A 424 6.73 26.98 9.26
CA ARG A 424 7.34 27.59 10.45
C ARG A 424 6.74 27.02 11.72
N THR A 425 5.41 26.89 11.80
CA THR A 425 4.73 26.27 12.94
C THR A 425 5.15 24.81 13.09
N ILE A 426 5.17 24.03 12.01
CA ILE A 426 5.60 22.62 12.09
C ILE A 426 7.04 22.51 12.61
N ARG A 427 7.96 23.36 12.15
CA ARG A 427 9.36 23.38 12.61
C ARG A 427 9.55 24.00 14.00
N GLY A 428 8.59 24.81 14.45
CA GLY A 428 8.61 25.52 15.72
C GLY A 428 7.90 24.79 16.86
N THR A 429 7.10 23.77 16.54
CA THR A 429 6.37 22.97 17.53
C THR A 429 6.92 21.54 17.58
N PRO A 430 7.46 21.08 18.72
CA PRO A 430 8.12 19.78 18.82
C PRO A 430 7.26 18.57 18.41
N ALA A 431 5.98 18.55 18.78
CA ALA A 431 5.08 17.44 18.44
C ALA A 431 4.81 17.35 16.93
N LEU A 432 4.54 18.48 16.26
CA LEU A 432 4.36 18.55 14.82
C LEU A 432 5.65 18.18 14.08
N ASN A 433 6.79 18.64 14.59
CA ASN A 433 8.11 18.32 14.07
C ASN A 433 8.36 16.79 14.07
N LEU A 434 8.10 16.10 15.19
CA LEU A 434 8.23 14.64 15.27
C LEU A 434 7.23 13.90 14.37
N THR A 435 5.99 14.38 14.32
CA THR A 435 4.94 13.80 13.46
C THR A 435 5.36 13.88 11.98
N GLN A 436 5.86 15.04 11.56
CA GLN A 436 6.38 15.23 10.21
C GLN A 436 7.65 14.40 9.97
N ALA A 437 8.53 14.25 10.97
CA ALA A 437 9.69 13.38 10.85
C ALA A 437 9.28 11.92 10.59
N HIS A 438 8.29 11.40 11.32
CA HIS A 438 7.78 10.05 11.07
C HIS A 438 7.16 9.90 9.68
N LEU A 439 6.37 10.89 9.24
CA LEU A 439 5.83 10.89 7.88
C LEU A 439 6.95 10.81 6.83
N HIS A 440 8.02 11.58 6.98
CA HIS A 440 9.18 11.49 6.08
C HIS A 440 9.89 10.13 6.15
N VAL A 441 9.99 9.49 7.32
CA VAL A 441 10.52 8.11 7.41
C VAL A 441 9.66 7.17 6.57
N LYS A 442 8.33 7.20 6.75
CA LYS A 442 7.38 6.34 6.05
C LYS A 442 7.39 6.54 4.53
N LEU A 443 7.64 7.75 4.07
CA LEU A 443 7.75 8.09 2.65
C LEU A 443 9.14 7.84 2.05
N GLY A 444 10.08 7.23 2.79
CA GLY A 444 11.44 7.00 2.32
C GLY A 444 12.33 8.26 2.25
N GLU A 445 11.83 9.40 2.71
CA GLU A 445 12.50 10.70 2.69
C GLU A 445 13.44 10.88 3.91
N PHE A 446 14.34 9.91 4.12
CA PHE A 446 15.15 9.79 5.34
C PHE A 446 16.01 11.02 5.65
N SER A 447 16.47 11.74 4.63
CA SER A 447 17.24 12.99 4.80
C SER A 447 16.40 14.09 5.47
N HIS A 448 15.13 14.24 5.08
CA HIS A 448 14.22 15.20 5.70
C HIS A 448 13.86 14.78 7.13
N ALA A 449 13.61 13.49 7.35
CA ALA A 449 13.37 12.94 8.69
C ALA A 449 14.55 13.22 9.63
N ARG A 450 15.79 13.00 9.17
CA ARG A 450 17.01 13.26 9.95
C ARG A 450 17.12 14.73 10.36
N LEU A 451 16.91 15.66 9.43
CA LEU A 451 16.97 17.09 9.71
C LEU A 451 15.94 17.51 10.76
N LEU A 452 14.72 16.95 10.72
CA LEU A 452 13.70 17.25 11.72
C LEU A 452 14.06 16.65 13.09
N LEU A 453 14.57 15.43 13.16
CA LEU A 453 15.03 14.83 14.42
C LEU A 453 16.25 15.55 15.03
N GLU A 454 17.17 16.05 14.19
CA GLU A 454 18.25 16.93 14.65
C GLU A 454 17.69 18.23 15.21
N ARG A 455 16.77 18.87 14.47
CA ARG A 455 16.08 20.08 14.94
C ARG A 455 15.33 19.85 16.25
N PHE A 456 14.75 18.66 16.45
CA PHE A 456 14.06 18.34 17.69
C PHE A 456 15.00 18.47 18.91
N ARG A 457 16.29 18.15 18.77
CA ARG A 457 17.28 18.28 19.86
C ARG A 457 17.51 19.72 20.30
N ASP A 458 17.32 20.68 19.40
CA ASP A 458 17.56 22.09 19.65
C ASP A 458 16.42 22.76 20.45
N PHE A 459 15.29 22.08 20.65
CA PHE A 459 14.19 22.63 21.46
C PHE A 459 14.56 22.73 22.95
N PRO A 460 13.97 23.69 23.68
CA PRO A 460 14.10 23.78 25.13
C PRO A 460 13.71 22.47 25.83
N ALA A 461 14.43 22.11 26.91
CA ALA A 461 14.22 20.85 27.63
C ALA A 461 12.75 20.65 28.07
N ALA A 462 12.12 21.69 28.61
CA ALA A 462 10.72 21.67 29.05
C ALA A 462 9.72 21.24 27.94
N LEU A 463 10.03 21.53 26.68
CA LEU A 463 9.20 21.16 25.53
C LEU A 463 9.57 19.78 24.94
N ARG A 464 10.79 19.29 25.20
CA ARG A 464 11.26 17.99 24.73
C ARG A 464 10.93 16.85 25.68
N GLU A 465 11.06 17.07 26.99
CA GLU A 465 10.88 16.05 28.02
C GLU A 465 9.57 15.26 27.88
N PRO A 466 8.40 15.89 27.64
CA PRO A 466 7.14 15.15 27.43
C PRO A 466 7.14 14.23 26.21
N LEU A 467 7.98 14.53 25.20
CA LEU A 467 8.07 13.82 23.93
C LEU A 467 9.35 12.98 23.82
N GLN A 468 10.09 12.81 24.92
CA GLN A 468 11.36 12.09 24.94
C GLN A 468 11.18 10.62 24.54
N ARG A 469 10.07 10.00 24.96
CA ARG A 469 9.68 8.65 24.55
C ARG A 469 9.51 8.57 23.03
N ASP A 470 8.72 9.46 22.45
CA ASP A 470 8.43 9.49 21.01
C ASP A 470 9.70 9.74 20.18
N TYR A 471 10.52 10.69 20.62
CA TYR A 471 11.80 10.96 19.99
C TYR A 471 12.75 9.74 20.03
N THR A 472 12.78 9.00 21.15
CA THR A 472 13.59 7.78 21.28
C THR A 472 13.16 6.71 20.27
N VAL A 473 11.85 6.47 20.17
CA VAL A 473 11.27 5.54 19.19
C VAL A 473 11.61 5.98 17.76
N MET A 474 11.45 7.27 17.44
CA MET A 474 11.68 7.76 16.09
C MET A 474 13.15 7.74 15.66
N VAL A 475 14.07 8.02 16.58
CA VAL A 475 15.50 7.87 16.31
C VAL A 475 15.88 6.40 16.09
N ALA A 476 15.36 5.49 16.92
CA ALA A 476 15.59 4.06 16.74
C ALA A 476 15.05 3.57 15.39
N LEU A 477 13.83 3.99 15.02
CA LEU A 477 13.21 3.62 13.75
C LEU A 477 14.02 4.13 12.54
N LEU A 478 14.40 5.41 12.53
CA LEU A 478 15.20 5.97 11.42
C LEU A 478 16.55 5.25 11.28
N ARG A 479 17.23 4.98 12.41
CA ARG A 479 18.52 4.28 12.41
C ARG A 479 18.40 2.84 11.95
N ASP A 480 17.31 2.15 12.28
CA ASP A 480 17.02 0.81 11.77
C ASP A 480 16.78 0.83 10.25
N ARG A 481 15.97 1.78 9.74
CA ARG A 481 15.70 1.93 8.29
C ARG A 481 16.93 2.29 7.45
N LEU A 482 17.90 2.94 8.07
CA LEU A 482 19.20 3.28 7.48
C LEU A 482 20.28 2.23 7.78
N ASP A 483 19.94 1.12 8.44
CA ASP A 483 20.84 0.01 8.75
C ASP A 483 22.04 0.44 9.63
N GLU A 484 21.87 1.48 10.45
CA GLU A 484 22.92 2.09 11.30
C GLU A 484 23.03 1.45 12.69
N ILE A 485 22.10 0.59 13.07
CA ILE A 485 22.10 -0.08 14.39
C ILE A 485 22.96 -1.35 14.35
N CYS A 486 22.83 -2.15 13.30
CA CYS A 486 23.39 -3.50 13.23
C CYS A 486 24.93 -3.52 13.30
N GLY A 487 25.57 -2.48 12.77
CA GLY A 487 27.03 -2.31 12.76
C GLY A 487 27.63 -2.03 14.16
N ASN A 488 26.82 -1.60 15.13
CA ASN A 488 27.26 -1.39 16.51
C ASN A 488 27.09 -2.69 17.33
N PRO A 489 28.16 -3.29 17.89
CA PRO A 489 28.06 -4.48 18.72
C PRO A 489 27.11 -4.34 19.92
N HIS A 490 26.94 -3.13 20.44
CA HIS A 490 26.04 -2.84 21.56
C HIS A 490 24.67 -2.30 21.11
N GLY A 491 24.44 -2.13 19.80
CA GLY A 491 23.22 -1.51 19.27
C GLY A 491 21.95 -2.23 19.72
N LEU A 492 21.89 -3.55 19.56
CA LEU A 492 20.75 -4.36 20.00
C LEU A 492 20.50 -4.24 21.51
N ALA A 493 21.57 -4.35 22.32
CA ALA A 493 21.46 -4.23 23.78
C ALA A 493 20.99 -2.83 24.22
N GLN A 494 21.42 -1.78 23.52
CA GLN A 494 20.98 -0.41 23.77
C GLN A 494 19.49 -0.21 23.48
N ILE A 495 18.98 -0.69 22.34
CA ILE A 495 17.55 -0.59 22.02
C ILE A 495 16.72 -1.45 23.00
N ALA A 496 17.19 -2.65 23.34
CA ALA A 496 16.51 -3.49 24.32
C ALA A 496 16.46 -2.84 25.71
N ALA A 497 17.53 -2.18 26.14
CA ALA A 497 17.56 -1.42 27.38
C ALA A 497 16.59 -0.22 27.34
N GLN A 498 16.50 0.48 26.20
CA GLN A 498 15.51 1.55 26.00
C GLN A 498 14.08 1.00 26.09
N ALA A 499 13.80 -0.16 25.49
CA ALA A 499 12.49 -0.81 25.60
C ALA A 499 12.16 -1.25 27.04
N GLY A 500 13.17 -1.67 27.81
CA GLY A 500 13.02 -2.02 29.22
C GLY A 500 12.89 -0.83 30.16
N ALA A 501 13.31 0.37 29.73
CA ALA A 501 13.23 1.60 30.51
C ALA A 501 11.89 2.35 30.35
N LEU A 502 11.07 1.97 29.36
CA LEU A 502 9.71 2.49 29.20
C LEU A 502 8.76 1.86 30.21
N ASP A 503 7.71 2.60 30.60
CA ASP A 503 6.69 2.14 31.53
C ASP A 503 6.04 0.83 31.06
N GLU A 504 5.66 -0.03 32.01
CA GLU A 504 5.11 -1.35 31.67
C GLU A 504 3.82 -1.27 30.84
N ASP A 505 3.02 -0.22 31.09
CA ASP A 505 1.77 0.10 30.41
C ASP A 505 1.97 0.77 29.04
N ASP A 506 3.20 1.21 28.69
CA ASP A 506 3.51 1.74 27.35
C ASP A 506 3.73 0.60 26.35
N HIS A 507 2.65 -0.13 26.08
CA HIS A 507 2.65 -1.28 25.20
C HIS A 507 3.08 -0.94 23.76
N LEU A 508 2.67 0.21 23.23
CA LEU A 508 3.01 0.63 21.87
C LEU A 508 4.50 1.02 21.74
N GLY A 509 5.04 1.80 22.68
CA GLY A 509 6.43 2.25 22.64
C GLY A 509 7.38 1.06 22.82
N ARG A 510 7.09 0.19 23.79
CA ARG A 510 7.82 -1.06 24.01
C ARG A 510 7.72 -1.97 22.81
N GLY A 511 6.51 -2.19 22.28
CA GLY A 511 6.27 -3.01 21.10
C GLY A 511 7.10 -2.56 19.90
N MET A 512 7.15 -1.24 19.63
CA MET A 512 7.92 -0.69 18.50
C MET A 512 9.42 -0.91 18.66
N LEU A 513 9.98 -0.64 19.85
CA LEU A 513 11.40 -0.87 20.10
C LEU A 513 11.75 -2.37 20.05
N LEU A 514 10.85 -3.25 20.49
CA LEU A 514 11.04 -4.70 20.38
C LEU A 514 10.96 -5.19 18.94
N CYS A 515 10.12 -4.59 18.08
CA CYS A 515 10.15 -4.83 16.63
C CYS A 515 11.54 -4.47 16.05
N ILE A 516 12.10 -3.33 16.44
CA ILE A 516 13.44 -2.90 16.01
C ILE A 516 14.53 -3.85 16.56
N CYS A 517 14.38 -4.36 17.78
CA CYS A 517 15.26 -5.40 18.30
C CYS A 517 15.19 -6.69 17.46
N ALA A 518 13.99 -7.09 17.03
CA ALA A 518 13.82 -8.28 16.19
C ALA A 518 14.49 -8.10 14.82
N THR A 519 14.27 -6.98 14.12
CA THR A 519 14.92 -6.69 12.84
C THR A 519 16.44 -6.56 12.99
N THR A 520 16.91 -5.89 14.04
CA THR A 520 18.36 -5.79 14.32
C THR A 520 18.98 -7.15 14.62
N ALA A 521 18.29 -8.03 15.33
CA ALA A 521 18.78 -9.39 15.61
C ALA A 521 18.83 -10.26 14.34
N ILE A 522 17.86 -10.11 13.42
CA ILE A 522 17.92 -10.73 12.07
C ILE A 522 19.12 -10.19 11.32
N ALA A 523 19.31 -8.88 11.28
CA ALA A 523 20.46 -8.24 10.64
C ALA A 523 21.80 -8.78 11.18
N GLN A 524 21.87 -9.10 12.48
CA GLN A 524 23.04 -9.67 13.17
C GLN A 524 23.18 -11.20 13.04
N GLY A 525 22.26 -11.88 12.36
CA GLY A 525 22.25 -13.35 12.24
C GLY A 525 21.86 -14.08 13.53
N ALA A 526 21.35 -13.37 14.54
CA ALA A 526 20.96 -13.93 15.83
C ALA A 526 19.48 -14.38 15.81
N PHE A 527 19.12 -15.33 14.94
CA PHE A 527 17.72 -15.66 14.63
C PHE A 527 16.91 -16.12 15.85
N ALA A 528 17.48 -16.94 16.75
CA ALA A 528 16.79 -17.36 17.97
C ALA A 528 16.49 -16.17 18.92
N VAL A 529 17.38 -15.16 18.95
CA VAL A 529 17.16 -13.93 19.71
C VAL A 529 16.08 -13.07 19.05
N ALA A 530 16.09 -13.00 17.71
CA ALA A 530 15.08 -12.30 16.94
C ALA A 530 13.67 -12.88 17.16
N GLU A 531 13.51 -14.21 17.18
CA GLU A 531 12.23 -14.86 17.48
C GLU A 531 11.67 -14.42 18.84
N ARG A 532 12.51 -14.40 19.88
CA ARG A 532 12.10 -13.96 21.22
C ARG A 532 11.63 -12.51 21.22
N TYR A 533 12.37 -11.61 20.57
CA TYR A 533 11.97 -10.20 20.48
C TYR A 533 10.71 -10.03 19.65
N ALA A 534 10.56 -10.75 18.54
CA ALA A 534 9.39 -10.71 17.69
C ALA A 534 8.12 -11.17 18.42
N LEU A 535 8.19 -12.26 19.20
CA LEU A 535 7.06 -12.72 20.02
C LEU A 535 6.67 -11.69 21.09
N ASN A 536 7.65 -11.15 21.81
CA ASN A 536 7.39 -10.10 22.82
C ASN A 536 6.84 -8.82 22.19
N ALA A 537 7.32 -8.45 21.00
CA ALA A 537 6.83 -7.29 20.26
C ALA A 537 5.39 -7.49 19.82
N ARG A 538 5.05 -8.67 19.27
CA ARG A 538 3.68 -9.01 18.88
C ARG A 538 2.72 -8.88 20.06
N ASP A 539 3.07 -9.48 21.19
CA ASP A 539 2.20 -9.47 22.38
C ASP A 539 2.03 -8.05 22.94
N ALA A 540 3.10 -7.24 22.95
CA ALA A 540 3.03 -5.84 23.33
C ALA A 540 2.16 -5.02 22.36
N MET A 541 2.33 -5.17 21.05
CA MET A 541 1.55 -4.44 20.05
C MET A 541 0.06 -4.80 20.09
N GLN A 542 -0.27 -6.07 20.30
CA GLN A 542 -1.67 -6.52 20.46
C GLN A 542 -2.32 -5.93 21.71
N ARG A 543 -1.60 -5.88 22.85
CA ARG A 543 -2.10 -5.21 24.06
C ARG A 543 -2.24 -3.70 23.87
N GLY A 544 -1.38 -3.10 23.05
CA GLY A 544 -1.48 -1.70 22.62
C GLY A 544 -2.56 -1.44 21.57
N GLY A 545 -3.29 -2.46 21.10
CA GLY A 545 -4.36 -2.32 20.11
C GLY A 545 -3.88 -2.07 18.68
N SER A 546 -2.64 -2.40 18.33
CA SER A 546 -2.09 -2.19 16.98
C SER A 546 -1.86 -3.50 16.23
N ASP A 547 -2.82 -3.86 15.36
CA ASP A 547 -2.70 -5.01 14.44
C ASP A 547 -1.56 -4.80 13.43
N LEU A 548 -1.30 -3.57 13.00
CA LEU A 548 -0.17 -3.23 12.10
C LEU A 548 1.18 -3.46 12.80
N GLY A 549 1.32 -2.99 14.04
CA GLY A 549 2.52 -3.23 14.83
C GLY A 549 2.74 -4.73 15.08
N ALA A 550 1.68 -5.47 15.37
CA ALA A 550 1.74 -6.92 15.54
C ALA A 550 2.11 -7.64 14.24
N SER A 551 1.62 -7.16 13.08
CA SER A 551 1.96 -7.69 11.75
C SER A 551 3.45 -7.55 11.45
N GLN A 552 4.06 -6.39 11.74
CA GLN A 552 5.52 -6.19 11.61
C GLN A 552 6.33 -7.16 12.47
N ALA A 553 5.88 -7.39 13.71
CA ALA A 553 6.51 -8.35 14.61
C ALA A 553 6.43 -9.79 14.04
N VAL A 554 5.26 -10.20 13.53
CA VAL A 554 5.05 -11.52 12.94
C VAL A 554 5.85 -11.72 11.65
N LEU A 555 6.02 -10.69 10.81
CA LEU A 555 6.91 -10.79 9.65
C LEU A 555 8.36 -11.04 10.06
N SER A 556 8.84 -10.35 11.09
CA SER A 556 10.19 -10.53 11.63
C SER A 556 10.36 -11.94 12.22
N LEU A 557 9.33 -12.47 12.89
CA LEU A 557 9.29 -13.86 13.34
C LEU A 557 9.40 -14.83 12.16
N GLY A 558 8.61 -14.62 11.11
CA GLY A 558 8.63 -15.45 9.91
C GLY A 558 9.99 -15.46 9.21
N GLN A 559 10.64 -14.30 9.06
CA GLN A 559 12.01 -14.23 8.52
C GLN A 559 13.02 -15.03 9.36
N SER A 560 12.95 -14.94 10.69
CA SER A 560 13.84 -15.70 11.57
C SER A 560 13.61 -17.21 11.41
N LEU A 561 12.36 -17.65 11.37
CA LEU A 561 11.98 -19.04 11.13
C LEU A 561 12.44 -19.54 9.77
N PHE A 562 12.32 -18.71 8.72
CA PHE A 562 12.79 -19.02 7.37
C PHE A 562 14.28 -19.36 7.36
N TYR A 563 15.12 -18.49 7.94
CA TYR A 563 16.58 -18.71 7.93
C TYR A 563 17.03 -19.91 8.78
N ARG A 564 16.25 -20.26 9.82
CA ARG A 564 16.42 -21.49 10.60
C ARG A 564 15.86 -22.75 9.93
N GLY A 565 15.31 -22.63 8.72
CA GLY A 565 14.80 -23.76 7.93
C GLY A 565 13.37 -24.19 8.25
N ARG A 566 12.62 -23.41 9.05
CA ARG A 566 11.21 -23.67 9.39
C ARG A 566 10.26 -22.97 8.40
N LEU A 567 10.38 -23.32 7.11
CA LEU A 567 9.69 -22.62 6.02
C LEU A 567 8.16 -22.63 6.14
N SER A 568 7.54 -23.73 6.57
CA SER A 568 6.07 -23.77 6.75
C SER A 568 5.58 -22.85 7.87
N ASP A 569 6.35 -22.72 8.96
CA ASP A 569 6.01 -21.80 10.04
C ASP A 569 6.22 -20.33 9.61
N ALA A 570 7.24 -20.08 8.78
CA ALA A 570 7.46 -18.78 8.17
C ALA A 570 6.30 -18.36 7.27
N GLU A 571 5.83 -19.27 6.40
CA GLU A 571 4.66 -19.06 5.55
C GLU A 571 3.40 -18.71 6.35
N ALA A 572 3.13 -19.45 7.42
CA ALA A 572 2.01 -19.18 8.31
C ALA A 572 2.10 -17.77 8.94
N CYS A 573 3.31 -17.34 9.32
CA CYS A 573 3.53 -15.98 9.81
C CYS A 573 3.21 -14.92 8.74
N TYR A 574 3.69 -15.10 7.50
CA TYR A 574 3.46 -14.14 6.42
C TYR A 574 1.97 -14.05 6.05
N GLN A 575 1.28 -15.18 5.96
CA GLN A 575 -0.17 -15.23 5.72
C GLN A 575 -0.97 -14.58 6.86
N GLN A 576 -0.55 -14.80 8.11
CA GLN A 576 -1.17 -14.16 9.27
C GLN A 576 -1.01 -12.64 9.22
N ALA A 577 0.19 -12.14 8.93
CA ALA A 577 0.43 -10.70 8.78
C ALA A 577 -0.45 -10.09 7.68
N LEU A 578 -0.54 -10.73 6.51
CA LEU A 578 -1.44 -10.30 5.43
C LEU A 578 -2.90 -10.25 5.87
N SER A 579 -3.36 -11.25 6.63
CA SER A 579 -4.75 -11.29 7.10
C SER A 579 -5.10 -10.14 8.06
N TRP A 580 -4.10 -9.62 8.79
CA TRP A 580 -4.25 -8.47 9.67
C TRP A 580 -4.16 -7.16 8.89
N CYS A 581 -3.22 -7.03 7.94
CA CYS A 581 -3.17 -5.88 7.03
C CYS A 581 -4.48 -5.71 6.23
N ALA A 582 -5.10 -6.82 5.80
CA ALA A 582 -6.36 -6.81 5.08
C ALA A 582 -7.56 -6.25 5.88
N ARG A 583 -7.47 -6.17 7.21
CA ARG A 583 -8.49 -5.52 8.05
C ARG A 583 -8.37 -4.01 8.05
N THR A 584 -7.19 -3.48 7.71
CA THR A 584 -6.86 -2.05 7.70
C THR A 584 -6.07 -1.67 6.44
N PRO A 585 -6.58 -1.99 5.23
CA PRO A 585 -5.81 -1.93 3.97
C PRO A 585 -5.39 -0.52 3.55
N GLN A 586 -5.93 0.52 4.19
CA GLN A 586 -5.62 1.93 3.93
C GLN A 586 -4.44 2.46 4.76
N LEU A 587 -4.03 1.73 5.83
CA LEU A 587 -3.11 2.26 6.83
C LEU A 587 -1.63 1.98 6.54
N ASP A 588 -1.24 0.81 6.00
CA ASP A 588 0.17 0.51 5.70
C ASP A 588 0.37 -0.55 4.59
N ARG A 589 0.50 -0.09 3.34
CA ARG A 589 0.77 -0.96 2.17
C ARG A 589 2.23 -1.45 2.11
N VAL A 590 3.16 -0.76 2.77
CA VAL A 590 4.57 -1.17 2.79
C VAL A 590 4.72 -2.49 3.52
N LEU A 591 3.94 -2.67 4.59
CA LEU A 591 3.93 -3.91 5.36
C LEU A 591 3.35 -5.09 4.55
N GLU A 592 2.30 -4.84 3.77
CA GLU A 592 1.75 -5.82 2.83
C GLU A 592 2.77 -6.21 1.76
N ALA A 593 3.44 -5.23 1.13
CA ALA A 593 4.51 -5.48 0.17
C ALA A 593 5.67 -6.26 0.81
N ALA A 594 6.06 -5.96 2.05
CA ALA A 594 7.06 -6.73 2.75
C ALA A 594 6.65 -8.21 2.91
N ALA A 595 5.39 -8.48 3.27
CA ALA A 595 4.87 -9.83 3.37
C ALA A 595 4.84 -10.57 2.02
N GLN A 596 4.37 -9.90 0.96
CA GLN A 596 4.34 -10.44 -0.41
C GLN A 596 5.74 -10.75 -0.94
N CYS A 597 6.71 -9.86 -0.69
CA CYS A 597 8.12 -10.07 -1.02
C CYS A 597 8.70 -11.33 -0.35
N LEU A 598 8.42 -11.52 0.95
CA LEU A 598 8.89 -12.69 1.70
C LEU A 598 8.17 -13.99 1.29
N LEU A 599 6.90 -13.92 0.91
CA LEU A 599 6.19 -15.04 0.30
C LEU A 599 6.79 -15.39 -1.07
N ALA A 600 7.09 -14.40 -1.91
CA ALA A 600 7.74 -14.64 -3.19
C ALA A 600 9.09 -15.36 -3.04
N GLN A 601 9.88 -14.98 -2.03
CA GLN A 601 11.11 -15.71 -1.67
C GLN A 601 10.80 -17.18 -1.36
N LEU A 602 9.77 -17.46 -0.56
CA LEU A 602 9.38 -18.81 -0.20
C LEU A 602 8.87 -19.63 -1.40
N HIS A 603 8.07 -19.04 -2.28
CA HIS A 603 7.63 -19.65 -3.53
C HIS A 603 8.82 -19.99 -4.43
N TYR A 604 9.75 -19.06 -4.58
CA TYR A 604 10.99 -19.28 -5.34
C TYR A 604 11.82 -20.43 -4.76
N GLU A 605 12.00 -20.48 -3.43
CA GLU A 605 12.69 -21.58 -2.75
C GLU A 605 12.03 -22.94 -3.01
N ARG A 606 10.70 -22.98 -3.07
CA ARG A 606 9.91 -24.19 -3.39
C ARG A 606 9.82 -24.52 -4.88
N GLY A 607 10.42 -23.68 -5.74
CA GLY A 607 10.41 -23.88 -7.19
C GLY A 607 9.09 -23.51 -7.86
N HIS A 608 8.23 -22.71 -7.20
CA HIS A 608 7.04 -22.11 -7.80
C HIS A 608 7.45 -20.80 -8.51
N HIS A 609 8.10 -20.94 -9.67
CA HIS A 609 8.72 -19.82 -10.39
C HIS A 609 7.73 -18.91 -11.12
N ASP A 610 6.54 -19.42 -11.43
CA ASP A 610 5.51 -18.65 -12.13
C ASP A 610 4.75 -17.71 -11.17
N ASP A 611 4.49 -18.15 -9.93
CA ASP A 611 3.74 -17.35 -8.94
C ASP A 611 4.59 -16.25 -8.28
N ALA A 612 5.90 -16.50 -8.12
CA ALA A 612 6.79 -15.59 -7.40
C ALA A 612 6.90 -14.19 -8.04
N PRO A 613 7.03 -14.03 -9.38
CA PRO A 613 7.02 -12.74 -10.05
C PRO A 613 5.82 -11.86 -9.74
N ASP A 614 4.61 -12.42 -9.73
CA ASP A 614 3.36 -11.65 -9.55
C ASP A 614 3.27 -11.02 -8.15
N LEU A 615 3.81 -11.70 -7.14
CA LEU A 615 3.94 -11.18 -5.79
C LEU A 615 5.11 -10.21 -5.63
N LEU A 616 6.22 -10.47 -6.31
CA LEU A 616 7.49 -9.78 -6.07
C LEU A 616 7.60 -8.41 -6.71
N HIS A 617 7.19 -8.26 -7.98
CA HIS A 617 7.44 -7.02 -8.73
C HIS A 617 6.71 -5.80 -8.14
N PRO A 618 5.39 -5.85 -7.85
CA PRO A 618 4.70 -4.72 -7.25
C PRO A 618 5.21 -4.42 -5.84
N ALA A 619 5.57 -5.48 -5.09
CA ALA A 619 6.09 -5.34 -3.74
C ALA A 619 7.45 -4.63 -3.69
N LEU A 620 8.39 -4.99 -4.57
CA LEU A 620 9.71 -4.35 -4.63
C LEU A 620 9.60 -2.88 -5.01
N GLU A 621 8.80 -2.55 -6.03
CA GLU A 621 8.59 -1.15 -6.44
C GLU A 621 8.10 -0.29 -5.26
N LEU A 622 7.17 -0.81 -4.47
CA LEU A 622 6.66 -0.10 -3.30
C LEU A 622 7.73 0.07 -2.20
N LEU A 623 8.46 -1.01 -1.90
CA LEU A 623 9.49 -1.02 -0.85
C LEU A 623 10.68 -0.12 -1.17
N GLU A 624 11.01 0.04 -2.46
CA GLU A 624 12.05 0.94 -2.95
C GLU A 624 11.71 2.41 -2.72
N GLN A 625 10.43 2.78 -2.92
CA GLN A 625 9.94 4.15 -2.83
C GLN A 625 9.63 4.61 -1.38
N HIS A 626 9.51 3.68 -0.42
CA HIS A 626 9.04 3.95 0.95
C HIS A 626 10.02 3.42 2.02
N ASP A 627 9.53 3.11 3.23
CA ASP A 627 10.33 2.66 4.39
C ASP A 627 10.69 1.16 4.37
N GLY A 628 10.87 0.57 3.18
CA GLY A 628 11.26 -0.83 3.02
C GLY A 628 12.54 -1.17 3.79
N GLY A 629 12.49 -2.23 4.61
CA GLY A 629 13.63 -2.67 5.44
C GLY A 629 14.73 -3.36 4.64
N MET A 630 15.98 -3.22 5.08
CA MET A 630 17.15 -3.74 4.35
C MET A 630 17.05 -5.26 4.11
N ASP A 631 16.81 -6.06 5.16
CA ASP A 631 16.79 -7.53 5.03
C ASP A 631 15.61 -8.05 4.18
N VAL A 632 14.50 -7.28 4.08
CA VAL A 632 13.39 -7.59 3.17
C VAL A 632 13.77 -7.27 1.72
N LEU A 633 14.41 -6.11 1.48
CA LEU A 633 14.96 -5.78 0.16
C LEU A 633 16.00 -6.80 -0.30
N ALA A 634 16.90 -7.23 0.59
CA ALA A 634 17.89 -8.26 0.28
C ALA A 634 17.24 -9.60 -0.12
N ALA A 635 16.19 -10.02 0.59
CA ALA A 635 15.40 -11.20 0.24
C ALA A 635 14.71 -11.06 -1.13
N GLY A 636 14.07 -9.93 -1.38
CA GLY A 636 13.38 -9.65 -2.64
C GLY A 636 14.32 -9.58 -3.83
N TYR A 637 15.41 -8.82 -3.73
CA TYR A 637 16.41 -8.71 -4.79
C TYR A 637 17.14 -10.02 -5.06
N GLY A 638 17.49 -10.78 -4.02
CA GLY A 638 18.08 -12.12 -4.19
C GLY A 638 17.14 -13.05 -4.96
N THR A 639 15.84 -12.96 -4.68
CA THR A 639 14.79 -13.72 -5.38
C THR A 639 14.64 -13.27 -6.83
N ALA A 640 14.56 -11.96 -7.07
CA ALA A 640 14.46 -11.37 -8.40
C ALA A 640 15.66 -11.74 -9.28
N LEU A 641 16.88 -11.69 -8.74
CA LEU A 641 18.09 -12.13 -9.45
C LEU A 641 18.07 -13.63 -9.78
N GLY A 642 17.51 -14.45 -8.89
CA GLY A 642 17.28 -15.87 -9.15
C GLY A 642 16.34 -16.10 -10.32
N LEU A 643 15.19 -15.42 -10.33
CA LEU A 643 14.19 -15.49 -11.39
C LEU A 643 14.73 -14.99 -12.73
N GLU A 644 15.47 -13.87 -12.74
CA GLU A 644 16.08 -13.33 -13.97
C GLU A 644 17.15 -14.27 -14.55
N ARG A 645 17.89 -15.00 -13.71
CA ARG A 645 18.85 -16.02 -14.18
C ARG A 645 18.17 -17.23 -14.81
N LEU A 646 16.96 -17.56 -14.39
CA LEU A 646 16.15 -18.62 -14.99
C LEU A 646 15.55 -18.17 -16.34
N ARG A 647 15.15 -16.90 -16.43
CA ARG A 647 14.55 -16.30 -17.63
C ARG A 647 15.55 -15.99 -18.73
N ASP A 648 16.72 -15.45 -18.38
CA ASP A 648 17.77 -15.04 -19.32
C ASP A 648 19.12 -15.68 -18.95
N HIS A 649 19.44 -16.78 -19.63
CA HIS A 649 20.70 -17.48 -19.47
C HIS A 649 21.93 -16.70 -19.99
N SER A 650 21.75 -15.54 -20.64
CA SER A 650 22.89 -14.69 -21.03
C SER A 650 23.41 -13.85 -19.86
N GLY A 651 22.64 -13.74 -18.77
CA GLY A 651 22.95 -12.93 -17.59
C GLY A 651 22.79 -11.42 -17.79
N ARG A 652 22.35 -10.95 -18.97
CA ARG A 652 22.20 -9.51 -19.25
C ARG A 652 21.09 -8.90 -18.41
N SER A 653 19.94 -9.55 -18.33
CA SER A 653 18.81 -9.07 -17.53
C SER A 653 19.18 -8.96 -16.05
N ALA A 654 19.85 -9.99 -15.51
CA ALA A 654 20.34 -9.99 -14.13
C ALA A 654 21.41 -8.91 -13.87
N LEU A 655 22.27 -8.59 -14.85
CA LEU A 655 23.23 -7.48 -14.73
C LEU A 655 22.55 -6.11 -14.69
N LEU A 656 21.51 -5.89 -15.51
CA LEU A 656 20.71 -4.66 -15.48
C LEU A 656 19.99 -4.50 -14.13
N LEU A 657 19.42 -5.58 -13.59
CA LEU A 657 18.82 -5.58 -12.27
C LEU A 657 19.86 -5.24 -11.18
N LEU A 658 21.09 -5.75 -11.28
CA LEU A 658 22.17 -5.39 -10.36
C LEU A 658 22.55 -3.91 -10.41
N GLU A 659 22.53 -3.29 -11.59
CA GLU A 659 22.75 -1.84 -11.73
C GLU A 659 21.66 -1.04 -10.99
N HIS A 660 20.40 -1.45 -11.11
CA HIS A 660 19.28 -0.86 -10.36
C HIS A 660 19.45 -1.04 -8.85
N ILE A 661 19.77 -2.26 -8.39
CA ILE A 661 20.01 -2.54 -6.95
C ILE A 661 21.11 -1.64 -6.39
N GLU A 662 22.20 -1.44 -7.13
CA GLU A 662 23.29 -0.55 -6.70
C GLU A 662 22.88 0.92 -6.64
N GLN A 663 22.03 1.38 -7.56
CA GLN A 663 21.48 2.73 -7.52
C GLN A 663 20.62 2.94 -6.25
N ILE A 664 19.75 1.98 -5.93
CA ILE A 664 18.94 2.02 -4.70
C ILE A 664 19.83 1.97 -3.46
N ALA A 665 20.80 1.05 -3.42
CA ALA A 665 21.72 0.92 -2.30
C ALA A 665 22.53 2.21 -2.06
N HIS A 666 23.02 2.85 -3.14
CA HIS A 666 23.75 4.11 -3.05
C HIS A 666 22.85 5.27 -2.62
N GLY A 667 21.67 5.40 -3.25
CA GLY A 667 20.69 6.45 -2.94
C GLY A 667 20.24 6.44 -1.48
N ARG A 668 20.03 5.24 -0.92
CA ARG A 668 19.65 5.04 0.48
C ARG A 668 20.84 4.87 1.45
N LYS A 669 22.08 4.87 0.95
CA LYS A 669 23.32 4.65 1.72
C LYS A 669 23.35 3.31 2.47
N LEU A 670 22.78 2.26 1.88
CA LEU A 670 22.74 0.91 2.44
C LEU A 670 24.04 0.17 2.11
N ALA A 671 24.99 0.18 3.05
CA ALA A 671 26.31 -0.43 2.87
C ALA A 671 26.24 -1.95 2.68
N ARG A 672 25.45 -2.66 3.51
CA ARG A 672 25.25 -4.12 3.41
C ARG A 672 24.69 -4.50 2.03
N LEU A 673 23.66 -3.80 1.56
CA LEU A 673 23.09 -4.06 0.24
C LEU A 673 24.09 -3.80 -0.91
N SER A 674 24.92 -2.76 -0.79
CA SER A 674 25.96 -2.45 -1.79
C SER A 674 27.02 -3.57 -1.88
N GLU A 675 27.44 -4.11 -0.74
CA GLU A 675 28.39 -5.22 -0.68
C GLU A 675 27.77 -6.53 -1.20
N LEU A 676 26.51 -6.79 -0.84
CA LEU A 676 25.75 -7.93 -1.33
C LEU A 676 25.59 -7.90 -2.86
N ALA A 677 25.27 -6.74 -3.43
CA ALA A 677 25.19 -6.54 -4.88
C ALA A 677 26.53 -6.82 -5.57
N ALA A 678 27.65 -6.40 -4.99
CA ALA A 678 28.98 -6.71 -5.51
C ALA A 678 29.28 -8.22 -5.49
N ALA A 679 28.89 -8.92 -4.43
CA ALA A 679 29.03 -10.37 -4.32
C ALA A 679 28.17 -11.12 -5.36
N TRP A 680 26.92 -10.71 -5.54
CA TRP A 680 26.03 -11.26 -6.56
C TRP A 680 26.53 -10.99 -7.97
N ARG A 681 27.05 -9.79 -8.26
CA ARG A 681 27.68 -9.50 -9.55
C ARG A 681 28.86 -10.43 -9.81
N LEU A 682 29.72 -10.66 -8.81
CA LEU A 682 30.83 -11.59 -8.96
C LEU A 682 30.33 -13.01 -9.25
N MET A 683 29.29 -13.47 -8.55
CA MET A 683 28.69 -14.78 -8.78
C MET A 683 28.16 -14.95 -10.20
N LEU A 684 27.48 -13.93 -10.72
CA LEU A 684 26.92 -13.91 -12.08
C LEU A 684 28.01 -13.88 -13.15
N LEU A 685 29.07 -13.07 -12.96
CA LEU A 685 30.20 -13.03 -13.89
C LEU A 685 30.95 -14.38 -13.96
N LEU A 686 30.98 -15.13 -12.85
CA LEU A 686 31.57 -16.48 -12.78
C LEU A 686 30.69 -17.57 -13.43
N GLU A 687 29.50 -17.23 -13.91
CA GLU A 687 28.66 -18.12 -14.73
C GLU A 687 29.08 -18.11 -16.20
N HIS A 688 29.65 -17.00 -16.66
CA HIS A 688 30.09 -16.78 -18.03
C HIS A 688 31.59 -16.41 -18.06
N PRO A 689 32.50 -17.39 -17.85
CA PRO A 689 33.93 -17.13 -17.72
C PRO A 689 34.55 -16.53 -18.99
N GLY A 690 35.53 -15.65 -18.81
CA GLY A 690 36.21 -14.93 -19.90
C GLY A 690 36.16 -13.40 -19.78
N ASN A 691 35.51 -12.87 -18.73
CA ASN A 691 35.39 -11.43 -18.51
C ASN A 691 36.57 -10.89 -17.67
N ALA A 692 37.33 -9.94 -18.23
CA ALA A 692 38.44 -9.28 -17.55
C ALA A 692 38.01 -8.48 -16.29
N THR A 693 36.71 -8.19 -16.14
CA THR A 693 36.21 -7.49 -14.95
C THR A 693 36.20 -8.34 -13.68
N ILE A 694 36.31 -9.67 -13.78
CA ILE A 694 36.30 -10.57 -12.62
C ILE A 694 37.45 -10.23 -11.67
N ASP A 695 38.68 -10.13 -12.18
CA ASP A 695 39.86 -9.85 -11.37
C ASP A 695 39.79 -8.45 -10.74
N VAL A 696 39.27 -7.46 -11.48
CA VAL A 696 39.02 -6.11 -10.97
C VAL A 696 38.01 -6.12 -9.83
N LEU A 697 36.92 -6.89 -9.97
CA LEU A 697 35.88 -6.97 -8.95
C LEU A 697 36.36 -7.72 -7.70
N ILE A 698 37.15 -8.77 -7.85
CA ILE A 698 37.80 -9.47 -6.73
C ILE A 698 38.74 -8.51 -5.98
N ALA A 699 39.55 -7.73 -6.71
CA ALA A 699 40.42 -6.72 -6.09
C ALA A 699 39.60 -5.66 -5.34
N ARG A 700 38.52 -5.14 -5.95
CA ARG A 700 37.63 -4.13 -5.34
C ARG A 700 36.92 -4.63 -4.08
N THR A 701 36.53 -5.89 -4.07
CA THR A 701 35.85 -6.54 -2.92
C THR A 701 36.84 -7.03 -1.86
N GLY A 702 38.14 -6.95 -2.12
CA GLY A 702 39.21 -7.42 -1.24
C GLY A 702 39.40 -8.95 -1.26
N GLY A 703 38.69 -9.68 -2.11
CA GLY A 703 38.80 -11.14 -2.28
C GLY A 703 38.74 -11.89 -0.95
N GLU A 704 39.70 -12.80 -0.73
CA GLU A 704 39.81 -13.60 0.50
C GLU A 704 40.00 -12.73 1.76
N SER A 705 40.74 -11.63 1.67
CA SER A 705 40.93 -10.70 2.79
C SER A 705 39.63 -9.98 3.17
N GLY A 706 38.85 -9.60 2.15
CA GLY A 706 37.50 -9.05 2.33
C GLY A 706 36.58 -10.05 3.01
N LEU A 707 36.59 -11.31 2.54
CA LEU A 707 35.83 -12.39 3.18
C LEU A 707 36.23 -12.57 4.65
N ALA A 708 37.53 -12.60 4.97
CA ALA A 708 38.01 -12.72 6.35
C ALA A 708 37.54 -11.54 7.25
N HIS A 709 37.30 -10.36 6.69
CA HIS A 709 36.68 -9.26 7.42
C HIS A 709 35.18 -9.50 7.67
N THR A 710 34.43 -9.95 6.66
CA THR A 710 33.00 -10.27 6.80
C THR A 710 32.74 -11.41 7.80
N LEU A 711 33.59 -12.43 7.82
CA LEU A 711 33.51 -13.56 8.76
C LEU A 711 33.63 -13.14 10.23
N ARG A 712 34.31 -12.03 10.52
CA ARG A 712 34.46 -11.47 11.87
C ARG A 712 33.30 -10.55 12.29
N SER A 713 32.38 -10.27 11.38
CA SER A 713 31.31 -9.28 11.57
C SER A 713 29.94 -9.99 11.61
N PRO A 714 29.26 -10.06 12.77
CA PRO A 714 27.99 -10.78 12.90
C PRO A 714 26.90 -10.28 11.94
N HIS A 715 26.84 -8.97 11.72
CA HIS A 715 25.83 -8.33 10.87
C HIS A 715 26.04 -8.48 9.36
N ARG A 716 27.06 -9.22 8.93
CA ARG A 716 27.41 -9.40 7.51
C ARG A 716 27.14 -10.82 7.03
N TRP A 717 26.10 -11.45 7.57
CA TRP A 717 25.88 -12.87 7.34
C TRP A 717 25.41 -13.21 5.92
N HIS A 718 24.63 -12.32 5.30
CA HIS A 718 24.29 -12.39 3.88
C HIS A 718 25.53 -12.21 3.01
N ASP A 719 26.29 -11.15 3.28
CA ASP A 719 27.49 -10.77 2.52
C ASP A 719 28.56 -11.86 2.57
N ARG A 720 28.84 -12.41 3.77
CA ARG A 720 29.85 -13.48 3.94
C ARG A 720 29.49 -14.71 3.13
N ALA A 721 28.21 -15.09 3.09
CA ALA A 721 27.80 -16.27 2.37
C ALA A 721 27.81 -16.03 0.85
N ALA A 722 27.26 -14.91 0.37
CA ALA A 722 27.28 -14.56 -1.05
C ALA A 722 28.72 -14.46 -1.58
N MET A 723 29.60 -13.74 -0.87
CA MET A 723 31.01 -13.59 -1.22
C MET A 723 31.76 -14.92 -1.12
N GLY A 724 31.55 -15.68 -0.03
CA GLY A 724 32.15 -17.00 0.16
C GLY A 724 31.79 -17.98 -0.96
N PHE A 725 30.53 -17.98 -1.39
CA PHE A 725 30.08 -18.80 -2.53
C PHE A 725 30.70 -18.35 -3.85
N ALA A 726 30.82 -17.04 -4.09
CA ALA A 726 31.46 -16.51 -5.29
C ALA A 726 32.96 -16.87 -5.33
N LEU A 727 33.69 -16.65 -4.24
CA LEU A 727 35.12 -16.99 -4.15
C LEU A 727 35.36 -18.50 -4.24
N ALA A 728 34.55 -19.32 -3.56
CA ALA A 728 34.65 -20.77 -3.67
C ALA A 728 34.43 -21.24 -5.13
N ARG A 729 33.48 -20.63 -5.85
CA ARG A 729 33.27 -20.90 -7.29
C ARG A 729 34.47 -20.46 -8.11
N TRP A 730 35.04 -19.29 -7.87
CA TRP A 730 36.24 -18.80 -8.55
C TRP A 730 37.45 -19.73 -8.36
N HIS A 731 37.74 -20.15 -7.12
CA HIS A 731 38.80 -21.12 -6.85
C HIS A 731 38.54 -22.47 -7.53
N ARG A 732 37.30 -22.95 -7.48
CA ARG A 732 36.89 -24.20 -8.10
C ARG A 732 37.10 -24.16 -9.63
N LEU A 733 36.70 -23.08 -10.29
CA LEU A 733 36.92 -22.88 -11.73
C LEU A 733 38.40 -22.78 -12.10
N ALA A 734 39.23 -22.25 -11.20
CA ALA A 734 40.68 -22.19 -11.34
C ALA A 734 41.40 -23.52 -10.95
N GLY A 735 40.68 -24.61 -10.67
CA GLY A 735 41.25 -25.89 -10.24
C GLY A 735 41.82 -25.90 -8.81
N ARG A 736 41.68 -24.80 -8.06
CA ARG A 736 42.19 -24.62 -6.68
C ARG A 736 41.18 -25.14 -5.65
N SER A 737 40.82 -26.41 -5.76
CA SER A 737 39.76 -27.02 -4.95
C SER A 737 40.04 -26.99 -3.44
N SER A 738 41.31 -26.94 -3.00
CA SER A 738 41.64 -26.88 -1.56
C SER A 738 41.22 -25.54 -0.96
N ALA A 739 41.50 -24.44 -1.68
CA ALA A 739 41.10 -23.11 -1.28
C ALA A 739 39.56 -22.97 -1.26
N ALA A 740 38.88 -23.55 -2.25
CA ALA A 740 37.42 -23.59 -2.27
C ALA A 740 36.83 -24.30 -1.03
N LEU A 741 37.39 -25.45 -0.63
CA LEU A 741 36.93 -26.18 0.55
C LEU A 741 37.24 -25.45 1.86
N ILE A 742 38.38 -24.76 1.97
CA ILE A 742 38.71 -23.93 3.14
C ILE A 742 37.67 -22.82 3.31
N ILE A 743 37.36 -22.10 2.22
CA ILE A 743 36.35 -21.04 2.23
C ILE A 743 34.99 -21.60 2.63
N LEU A 744 34.54 -22.67 1.97
CA LEU A 744 33.23 -23.27 2.27
C LEU A 744 33.15 -23.84 3.69
N GLY A 745 34.24 -24.38 4.23
CA GLY A 745 34.31 -24.85 5.61
C GLY A 745 34.18 -23.71 6.63
N GLN A 746 34.77 -22.55 6.35
CA GLN A 746 34.57 -21.34 7.18
C GLN A 746 33.11 -20.86 7.14
N ILE A 747 32.48 -20.88 5.96
CA ILE A 747 31.05 -20.55 5.84
C ILE A 747 30.17 -21.59 6.56
N GLU A 748 30.49 -22.87 6.47
CA GLU A 748 29.77 -23.94 7.17
C GLU A 748 29.80 -23.73 8.70
N GLN A 749 30.98 -23.44 9.26
CA GLN A 749 31.13 -23.15 10.67
C GLN A 749 30.34 -21.90 11.10
N ALA A 750 30.35 -20.84 10.29
CA ALA A 750 29.56 -19.65 10.55
C ALA A 750 28.06 -19.95 10.57
N CYS A 751 27.56 -20.68 9.56
CA CYS A 751 26.13 -21.04 9.49
C CYS A 751 25.68 -21.89 10.69
N LEU A 752 26.54 -22.80 11.16
CA LEU A 752 26.27 -23.58 12.38
C LEU A 752 26.22 -22.69 13.63
N ALA A 753 27.10 -21.68 13.73
CA ALA A 753 27.12 -20.76 14.87
C ALA A 753 25.88 -19.83 14.90
N ASP A 754 25.38 -19.43 13.74
CA ASP A 754 24.19 -18.57 13.63
C ASP A 754 22.86 -19.32 13.70
N ASP A 755 22.88 -20.66 13.66
CA ASP A 755 21.69 -21.50 13.42
C ASP A 755 21.01 -21.21 12.06
N ASN A 756 21.81 -20.92 11.04
CA ASN A 756 21.36 -20.61 9.68
C ASN A 756 21.25 -21.88 8.82
N ALA A 757 20.18 -22.66 9.01
CA ALA A 757 19.96 -23.89 8.27
C ALA A 757 19.84 -23.66 6.74
N TRP A 758 19.28 -22.51 6.33
CA TRP A 758 19.08 -22.16 4.93
C TRP A 758 20.39 -22.01 4.15
N HIS A 759 21.37 -21.27 4.69
CA HIS A 759 22.71 -21.19 4.10
C HIS A 759 23.55 -22.44 4.34
N LEU A 760 23.35 -23.15 5.46
CA LEU A 760 24.07 -24.38 5.75
C LEU A 760 23.82 -25.44 4.67
N ALA A 761 22.57 -25.63 4.25
CA ALA A 761 22.22 -26.57 3.18
C ALA A 761 22.92 -26.22 1.85
N ARG A 762 22.89 -24.94 1.46
CA ARG A 762 23.58 -24.42 0.26
C ARG A 762 25.09 -24.58 0.31
N THR A 763 25.68 -24.37 1.48
CA THR A 763 27.11 -24.51 1.70
C THR A 763 27.52 -25.97 1.57
N ARG A 764 26.80 -26.88 2.22
CA ARG A 764 27.06 -28.32 2.15
C ARG A 764 26.88 -28.89 0.75
N ALA A 765 25.87 -28.45 0.00
CA ALA A 765 25.71 -28.82 -1.40
C ALA A 765 26.91 -28.39 -2.27
N ARG A 766 27.49 -27.21 -2.01
CA ARG A 766 28.70 -26.73 -2.68
C ARG A 766 29.96 -27.48 -2.25
N ILE A 767 30.10 -27.85 -0.98
CA ILE A 767 31.20 -28.69 -0.49
C ILE A 767 31.17 -30.04 -1.20
N ALA A 768 30.01 -30.70 -1.22
CA ALA A 768 29.81 -31.96 -1.92
C ALA A 768 30.19 -31.86 -3.41
N LEU A 769 29.80 -30.76 -4.06
CA LEU A 769 30.15 -30.52 -5.46
C LEU A 769 31.66 -30.42 -5.69
N VAL A 770 32.39 -29.70 -4.82
CA VAL A 770 33.85 -29.55 -4.92
C VAL A 770 34.55 -30.89 -4.67
N LEU A 771 34.12 -31.66 -3.66
CA LEU A 771 34.66 -32.98 -3.36
C LEU A 771 34.41 -33.98 -4.50
N GLN A 772 33.22 -33.96 -5.10
CA GLN A 772 32.93 -34.79 -6.25
C GLN A 772 33.83 -34.45 -7.45
N GLN A 773 34.14 -33.18 -7.68
CA GLN A 773 35.07 -32.77 -8.75
C GLN A 773 36.51 -33.29 -8.54
N ARG A 774 36.90 -33.58 -7.30
CA ARG A 774 38.16 -34.26 -6.97
C ARG A 774 38.10 -35.79 -7.12
N GLY A 775 36.93 -36.36 -7.38
CA GLY A 775 36.71 -37.80 -7.35
C GLY A 775 36.53 -38.39 -5.94
N GLU A 776 36.41 -37.54 -4.91
CA GLU A 776 36.25 -37.95 -3.51
C GLU A 776 34.77 -38.19 -3.17
N LEU A 777 34.11 -39.10 -3.89
CA LEU A 777 32.66 -39.30 -3.76
C LEU A 777 32.22 -39.63 -2.33
N LEU A 778 32.94 -40.54 -1.64
CA LEU A 778 32.61 -40.94 -0.26
C LEU A 778 32.68 -39.76 0.73
N ALA A 779 33.62 -38.83 0.55
CA ALA A 779 33.71 -37.63 1.37
C ALA A 779 32.61 -36.60 1.05
N ALA A 780 32.10 -36.59 -0.18
CA ALA A 780 31.00 -35.72 -0.58
C ALA A 780 29.64 -36.14 0.00
N LEU A 781 29.44 -37.44 0.27
CA LEU A 781 28.15 -38.01 0.67
C LEU A 781 27.54 -37.37 1.94
N PRO A 782 28.27 -37.21 3.07
CA PRO A 782 27.67 -36.65 4.28
C PRO A 782 27.13 -35.23 4.08
N HIS A 783 27.87 -34.39 3.36
CA HIS A 783 27.45 -33.02 3.05
C HIS A 783 26.23 -33.01 2.12
N LEU A 784 26.23 -33.86 1.09
CA LEU A 784 25.10 -33.98 0.16
C LEU A 784 23.84 -34.52 0.84
N TYR A 785 23.98 -35.51 1.73
CA TYR A 785 22.85 -36.06 2.49
C TYR A 785 22.23 -35.03 3.40
N SER A 786 23.04 -34.25 4.11
CA SER A 786 22.51 -33.16 4.93
C SER A 786 21.76 -32.12 4.09
N ALA A 787 22.25 -31.77 2.89
CA ALA A 787 21.53 -30.85 2.01
C ALA A 787 20.22 -31.46 1.50
N LEU A 788 20.22 -32.74 1.10
CA LEU A 788 19.02 -33.46 0.65
C LEU A 788 17.99 -33.64 1.77
N GLU A 789 18.42 -33.87 3.01
CA GLU A 789 17.54 -33.97 4.17
C GLU A 789 16.87 -32.63 4.47
N HIS A 790 17.61 -31.52 4.36
CA HIS A 790 17.00 -30.18 4.43
C HIS A 790 15.94 -30.01 3.34
N VAL A 791 16.26 -30.29 2.08
CA VAL A 791 15.30 -30.19 0.96
C VAL A 791 14.07 -31.10 1.19
N ALA A 792 14.27 -32.32 1.68
CA ALA A 792 13.18 -33.24 1.96
C ALA A 792 12.20 -32.70 3.02
N LEU A 793 12.74 -32.09 4.10
CA LEU A 793 11.95 -31.55 5.19
C LEU A 793 11.26 -30.23 4.83
N THR A 794 11.92 -29.39 4.03
CA THR A 794 11.52 -27.99 3.87
C THR A 794 11.00 -27.64 2.48
N GLN A 795 11.21 -28.53 1.51
CA GLN A 795 10.95 -28.30 0.09
C GLN A 795 11.74 -27.11 -0.50
N SER A 796 12.83 -26.67 0.14
CA SER A 796 13.74 -25.63 -0.40
C SER A 796 14.61 -26.19 -1.53
N TRP A 797 14.00 -26.47 -2.68
CA TRP A 797 14.65 -27.07 -3.84
C TRP A 797 15.82 -26.23 -4.37
N GLN A 798 15.77 -24.90 -4.21
CA GLN A 798 16.82 -24.01 -4.69
C GLN A 798 18.20 -24.29 -4.08
N ALA A 799 18.26 -24.86 -2.87
CA ALA A 799 19.53 -25.24 -2.25
C ALA A 799 20.38 -26.19 -3.12
N ILE A 800 19.75 -26.94 -4.02
CA ILE A 800 20.39 -27.85 -4.97
C ILE A 800 20.24 -27.36 -6.42
N VAL A 801 19.05 -26.88 -6.80
CA VAL A 801 18.73 -26.52 -8.19
C VAL A 801 19.62 -25.37 -8.69
N GLU A 802 19.94 -24.39 -7.83
CA GLU A 802 20.78 -23.23 -8.19
C GLU A 802 22.20 -23.60 -8.63
N LEU A 803 22.66 -24.82 -8.34
CA LEU A 803 23.97 -25.35 -8.76
C LEU A 803 23.97 -25.85 -10.21
N GLY A 804 22.80 -26.04 -10.84
CA GLY A 804 22.63 -26.39 -12.25
C GLY A 804 23.17 -27.76 -12.66
N LEU A 805 23.69 -27.86 -13.89
CA LEU A 805 24.22 -29.10 -14.49
C LEU A 805 25.25 -29.85 -13.60
N PRO A 806 26.18 -29.17 -12.88
CA PRO A 806 27.05 -29.84 -11.93
C PRO A 806 26.31 -30.64 -10.84
N ALA A 807 25.21 -30.11 -10.28
CA ALA A 807 24.39 -30.85 -9.32
C ALA A 807 23.63 -32.01 -9.97
N LYS A 808 23.12 -31.82 -11.20
CA LYS A 808 22.49 -32.90 -11.97
C LYS A 808 23.42 -34.10 -12.15
N ALA A 809 24.68 -33.85 -12.51
CA ALA A 809 25.71 -34.87 -12.62
C ALA A 809 26.04 -35.52 -11.26
N MET A 810 26.07 -34.73 -10.18
CA MET A 810 26.27 -35.22 -8.82
C MET A 810 25.19 -36.20 -8.37
N LEU A 811 23.93 -35.81 -8.53
CA LEU A 811 22.78 -36.62 -8.17
C LEU A 811 22.67 -37.91 -9.01
N ARG A 812 23.00 -37.87 -10.30
CA ARG A 812 23.06 -39.07 -11.15
C ARG A 812 24.16 -40.03 -10.72
N SER A 813 25.35 -39.50 -10.42
CA SER A 813 26.47 -40.30 -9.91
C SER A 813 26.10 -40.98 -8.60
N LEU A 814 25.44 -40.27 -7.69
CA LEU A 814 24.97 -40.81 -6.42
C LEU A 814 24.00 -41.97 -6.64
N ARG A 815 22.98 -41.78 -7.49
CA ARG A 815 21.95 -42.79 -7.78
C ARG A 815 22.52 -44.07 -8.40
N GLN A 816 23.69 -44.00 -9.04
CA GLN A 816 24.37 -45.16 -9.64
C GLN A 816 25.28 -45.90 -8.66
N HIS A 817 25.83 -45.21 -7.65
CA HIS A 817 26.92 -45.73 -6.81
C HIS A 817 26.54 -45.95 -5.35
N ASP A 818 25.39 -45.44 -4.88
CA ASP A 818 24.95 -45.62 -3.50
C ASP A 818 23.80 -46.65 -3.38
N PRO A 819 24.05 -47.82 -2.77
CA PRO A 819 23.01 -48.81 -2.50
C PRO A 819 21.92 -48.30 -1.57
N HIS A 820 22.13 -47.22 -0.80
CA HIS A 820 21.11 -46.61 0.06
C HIS A 820 20.13 -45.67 -0.67
N THR A 821 20.31 -45.46 -1.98
CA THR A 821 19.33 -44.79 -2.86
C THR A 821 18.30 -45.77 -3.45
N VAL A 822 17.96 -46.83 -2.71
CA VAL A 822 16.89 -47.77 -3.11
C VAL A 822 15.58 -47.01 -3.32
N GLY A 823 14.87 -47.36 -4.41
CA GLY A 823 13.56 -46.80 -4.72
C GLY A 823 12.59 -46.92 -3.54
N GLY A 824 11.84 -45.85 -3.27
CA GLY A 824 10.84 -45.79 -2.20
C GLY A 824 11.30 -45.13 -0.89
N THR A 825 12.57 -44.74 -0.75
CA THR A 825 13.02 -43.92 0.39
C THR A 825 12.76 -42.42 0.16
N THR A 826 12.54 -41.64 1.23
CA THR A 826 12.39 -40.17 1.15
C THR A 826 13.55 -39.54 0.37
N ARG A 827 14.78 -40.01 0.59
CA ARG A 827 15.98 -39.53 -0.11
C ARG A 827 15.93 -39.83 -1.61
N ALA A 828 15.54 -41.04 -2.01
CA ALA A 828 15.42 -41.40 -3.43
C ALA A 828 14.35 -40.55 -4.14
N LEU A 829 13.22 -40.29 -3.47
CA LEU A 829 12.17 -39.40 -3.97
C LEU A 829 12.66 -37.95 -4.11
N THR A 830 13.38 -37.42 -3.10
CA THR A 830 13.97 -36.07 -3.17
C THR A 830 14.99 -35.96 -4.30
N ILE A 831 15.86 -36.97 -4.48
CA ILE A 831 16.81 -37.00 -5.60
C ILE A 831 16.09 -37.00 -6.94
N GLN A 832 15.05 -37.82 -7.09
CA GLN A 832 14.25 -37.89 -8.32
C GLN A 832 13.57 -36.55 -8.63
N ALA A 833 12.89 -35.95 -7.65
CA ALA A 833 12.22 -34.67 -7.80
C ALA A 833 13.19 -33.50 -8.08
N ALA A 834 14.40 -33.54 -7.53
CA ALA A 834 15.47 -32.58 -7.84
C ALA A 834 16.00 -32.77 -9.27
N LEU A 835 16.15 -34.01 -9.73
CA LEU A 835 16.58 -34.32 -11.10
C LEU A 835 15.55 -33.89 -12.14
N GLU A 836 14.25 -34.05 -11.86
CA GLU A 836 13.15 -33.57 -12.72
C GLU A 836 13.19 -32.05 -12.87
N ARG A 837 13.35 -31.31 -11.77
CA ARG A 837 13.50 -29.85 -11.78
C ARG A 837 14.75 -29.37 -12.52
N LEU A 838 15.86 -30.09 -12.39
CA LEU A 838 17.09 -29.86 -13.16
C LEU A 838 16.98 -30.29 -14.63
N SER A 839 15.82 -30.78 -15.08
CA SER A 839 15.56 -31.24 -16.44
C SER A 839 14.46 -30.44 -17.16
N GLY A 840 13.91 -29.38 -16.55
CA GLY A 840 12.80 -28.60 -17.10
C GLY A 840 13.12 -27.80 -18.38
N ASP A 841 12.33 -28.11 -19.42
CA ASP A 841 11.83 -27.44 -20.64
C ASP A 841 12.65 -26.54 -21.58
N ASP A 842 13.91 -26.22 -21.36
CA ASP A 842 14.78 -25.75 -22.46
C ASP A 842 16.24 -26.13 -22.18
N ASP A 843 16.61 -27.36 -22.53
CA ASP A 843 18.01 -27.74 -22.68
C ASP A 843 18.37 -27.67 -24.18
N PRO A 844 18.78 -26.50 -24.73
CA PRO A 844 19.20 -26.39 -26.13
C PRO A 844 20.41 -27.28 -26.46
N ALA A 845 21.10 -27.87 -25.47
CA ALA A 845 22.12 -28.88 -25.71
C ALA A 845 21.51 -30.24 -26.11
N CYS A 846 20.32 -30.60 -25.61
CA CYS A 846 19.62 -31.83 -25.97
C CYS A 846 18.94 -31.76 -27.35
N ASP A 847 18.56 -30.57 -27.83
CA ASP A 847 17.97 -30.40 -29.17
C ASP A 847 19.02 -30.46 -30.30
N ILE A 848 20.26 -30.05 -30.01
CA ILE A 848 21.32 -30.03 -31.02
C ILE A 848 22.04 -31.37 -31.10
N PHE A 849 22.29 -32.07 -29.98
CA PHE A 849 23.07 -33.31 -29.95
C PHE A 849 22.24 -34.49 -29.45
N SER A 850 22.23 -35.58 -30.23
CA SER A 850 21.63 -36.84 -29.78
C SER A 850 22.44 -37.44 -28.62
N GLU A 851 21.76 -38.20 -27.77
CA GLU A 851 22.37 -38.93 -26.65
C GLU A 851 23.60 -39.76 -27.10
N ARG A 852 23.52 -40.38 -28.28
CA ARG A 852 24.64 -41.15 -28.85
C ARG A 852 25.81 -40.30 -29.31
N GLU A 853 25.58 -39.08 -29.76
CA GLU A 853 26.67 -38.15 -30.10
C GLU A 853 27.40 -37.68 -28.84
N LEU A 854 26.70 -37.46 -27.73
CA LEU A 854 27.31 -37.07 -26.44
C LEU A 854 28.13 -38.20 -25.82
N GLU A 855 27.66 -39.46 -25.91
CA GLU A 855 28.44 -40.62 -25.47
C GLU A 855 29.73 -40.79 -26.29
N VAL A 856 29.64 -40.62 -27.61
CA VAL A 856 30.80 -40.64 -28.51
C VAL A 856 31.77 -39.50 -28.17
N LEU A 857 31.26 -38.29 -27.87
CA LEU A 857 32.04 -37.14 -27.46
C LEU A 857 32.80 -37.38 -26.15
N ALA A 858 32.16 -38.01 -25.17
CA ALA A 858 32.77 -38.34 -23.89
C ALA A 858 33.93 -39.34 -24.03
N GLN A 859 33.79 -40.36 -24.89
CA GLN A 859 34.88 -41.29 -25.17
C GLN A 859 35.98 -40.66 -26.04
N LEU A 860 35.62 -39.73 -26.94
CA LEU A 860 36.57 -38.95 -27.73
C LEU A 860 37.48 -38.10 -26.82
N ALA A 861 36.91 -37.50 -25.78
CA ALA A 861 37.63 -36.68 -24.79
C ALA A 861 38.64 -37.47 -23.94
N ARG A 862 38.42 -38.78 -23.76
CA ARG A 862 39.34 -39.69 -23.06
C ARG A 862 40.53 -40.13 -23.91
N GLY A 863 40.67 -39.63 -25.14
CA GLY A 863 41.76 -39.98 -26.05
C GLY A 863 41.59 -41.31 -26.80
N TYR A 864 40.43 -41.97 -26.69
CA TYR A 864 40.20 -43.26 -27.35
C TYR A 864 40.14 -43.15 -28.88
N SER A 865 40.80 -44.08 -29.58
CA SER A 865 40.69 -44.26 -31.03
C SER A 865 39.28 -44.73 -31.42
N ASN A 866 38.87 -44.53 -32.68
CA ASN A 866 37.53 -44.92 -33.15
C ASN A 866 37.23 -46.42 -32.90
N LYS A 867 38.25 -47.28 -33.01
CA LYS A 867 38.14 -48.72 -32.72
C LYS A 867 37.94 -49.02 -31.23
N GLN A 868 38.55 -48.24 -30.35
CA GLN A 868 38.34 -48.33 -28.89
C GLN A 868 36.96 -47.81 -28.50
N ILE A 869 36.52 -46.67 -29.05
CA ILE A 869 35.18 -46.11 -28.83
C ILE A 869 34.11 -47.12 -29.28
N ALA A 870 34.28 -47.73 -30.45
CA ALA A 870 33.39 -48.76 -30.98
C ALA A 870 33.25 -49.96 -30.04
N ARG A 871 34.37 -50.43 -29.46
CA ARG A 871 34.36 -51.52 -28.47
C ARG A 871 33.70 -51.11 -27.16
N CYS A 872 33.99 -49.91 -26.63
CA CYS A 872 33.42 -49.41 -25.38
C CYS A 872 31.90 -49.19 -25.46
N LEU A 873 31.40 -48.79 -26.63
CA LEU A 873 29.97 -48.51 -26.82
C LEU A 873 29.21 -49.69 -27.48
N HIS A 874 29.87 -50.83 -27.71
CA HIS A 874 29.30 -51.99 -28.40
C HIS A 874 28.70 -51.68 -29.79
N LEU A 875 29.38 -50.82 -30.56
CA LEU A 875 28.96 -50.39 -31.91
C LEU A 875 30.00 -50.75 -32.97
N SER A 876 29.60 -50.70 -34.25
CA SER A 876 30.56 -50.86 -35.36
C SER A 876 31.44 -49.60 -35.52
N GLU A 877 32.68 -49.74 -36.00
CA GLU A 877 33.56 -48.60 -36.25
C GLU A 877 32.95 -47.61 -37.29
N ASN A 878 32.16 -48.12 -38.23
CA ASN A 878 31.44 -47.29 -39.21
C ASN A 878 30.34 -46.44 -38.55
N THR A 879 29.65 -46.98 -37.55
CA THR A 879 28.65 -46.25 -36.77
C THR A 879 29.30 -45.11 -35.98
N ILE A 880 30.50 -45.36 -35.41
CA ILE A 880 31.26 -44.31 -34.72
C ILE A 880 31.67 -43.19 -35.69
N LYS A 881 32.19 -43.53 -36.88
CA LYS A 881 32.53 -42.54 -37.91
C LYS A 881 31.32 -41.69 -38.32
N PHE A 882 30.13 -42.28 -38.40
CA PHE A 882 28.88 -41.56 -38.67
C PHE A 882 28.53 -40.55 -37.56
N HIS A 883 28.56 -40.97 -36.30
CA HIS A 883 28.31 -40.06 -35.17
C HIS A 883 29.37 -38.96 -35.07
N LEU A 884 30.65 -39.26 -35.32
CA LEU A 884 31.71 -38.25 -35.34
C LEU A 884 31.52 -37.21 -36.44
N LYS A 885 31.09 -37.62 -37.64
CA LYS A 885 30.79 -36.71 -38.75
C LYS A 885 29.66 -35.75 -38.39
N ASN A 886 28.58 -36.26 -37.80
CA ASN A 886 27.46 -35.41 -37.39
C ASN A 886 27.84 -34.48 -36.23
N LEU A 887 28.62 -34.99 -35.28
CA LEU A 887 29.15 -34.22 -34.17
C LEU A 887 30.07 -33.08 -34.64
N TYR A 888 30.98 -33.33 -35.58
CA TYR A 888 31.82 -32.30 -36.18
C TYR A 888 31.01 -31.24 -36.93
N ARG A 889 29.98 -31.65 -37.67
CA ARG A 889 29.07 -30.73 -38.34
C ARG A 889 28.31 -29.84 -37.34
N LYS A 890 27.83 -30.40 -36.23
CA LYS A 890 27.05 -29.67 -35.21
C LYS A 890 27.91 -28.75 -34.34
N LEU A 891 29.20 -29.09 -34.15
CA LEU A 891 30.18 -28.27 -33.43
C LEU A 891 30.93 -27.27 -34.33
N ASP A 892 30.67 -27.27 -35.64
CA ASP A 892 31.45 -26.53 -36.66
C ASP A 892 32.97 -26.78 -36.57
N ALA A 893 33.33 -28.05 -36.35
CA ALA A 893 34.71 -28.48 -36.18
C ALA A 893 35.23 -29.23 -37.41
N ARG A 894 36.49 -28.96 -37.78
CA ARG A 894 37.17 -29.62 -38.92
C ARG A 894 38.19 -30.68 -38.52
N SER A 895 38.52 -30.77 -37.24
CA SER A 895 39.47 -31.72 -36.70
C SER A 895 39.02 -32.20 -35.32
N ARG A 896 39.57 -33.33 -34.88
CA ARG A 896 39.31 -33.93 -33.56
C ARG A 896 39.62 -32.96 -32.41
N GLU A 897 40.74 -32.26 -32.51
CA GLU A 897 41.18 -31.27 -31.52
C GLU A 897 40.25 -30.05 -31.49
N ASN A 898 39.86 -29.56 -32.68
CA ASN A 898 38.91 -28.46 -32.81
C ASN A 898 37.53 -28.83 -32.22
N ALA A 899 37.05 -30.05 -32.46
CA ALA A 899 35.79 -30.53 -31.90
C ALA A 899 35.82 -30.60 -30.37
N LEU A 900 36.93 -31.06 -29.79
CA LEU A 900 37.13 -31.08 -28.33
C LEU A 900 37.18 -29.65 -27.76
N ALA A 901 37.90 -28.74 -28.40
CA ALA A 901 37.97 -27.34 -27.98
C ALA A 901 36.61 -26.63 -28.04
N GLN A 902 35.84 -26.81 -29.12
CA GLN A 902 34.48 -26.28 -29.25
C GLN A 902 33.53 -26.89 -28.23
N ALA A 903 33.63 -28.20 -27.98
CA ALA A 903 32.83 -28.87 -26.96
C ALA A 903 33.19 -28.39 -25.54
N LEU A 904 34.45 -28.08 -25.26
CA LEU A 904 34.89 -27.46 -24.00
C LEU A 904 34.34 -26.04 -23.84
N GLN A 905 34.42 -25.23 -24.91
CA GLN A 905 33.93 -23.85 -24.92
C GLN A 905 32.41 -23.77 -24.76
N ARG A 906 31.67 -24.75 -25.30
CA ARG A 906 30.21 -24.88 -25.15
C ARG A 906 29.77 -25.66 -23.91
N GLY A 907 30.70 -26.05 -23.03
CA GLY A 907 30.39 -26.75 -21.77
C GLY A 907 29.94 -28.21 -21.90
N LEU A 908 30.06 -28.80 -23.09
CA LEU A 908 29.69 -30.19 -23.40
C LEU A 908 30.72 -31.21 -22.89
N LEU A 909 31.96 -30.78 -22.65
CA LEU A 909 33.05 -31.59 -22.09
C LEU A 909 33.76 -30.84 -20.95
N ARG A 910 34.29 -31.59 -19.98
CA ARG A 910 35.16 -31.06 -18.92
C ARG A 910 36.62 -31.21 -19.34
N GLY A 911 37.46 -30.20 -19.10
CA GLY A 911 38.88 -30.23 -19.45
C GLY A 911 39.63 -31.37 -18.77
N SER A 912 40.21 -32.27 -19.54
CA SER A 912 41.13 -33.31 -19.07
C SER A 912 42.56 -32.77 -19.04
N ALA A 913 43.20 -32.80 -17.88
CA ALA A 913 44.65 -32.57 -17.74
C ALA A 913 45.45 -33.64 -18.53
N PRO A 914 46.65 -33.33 -19.04
CA PRO A 914 47.48 -34.28 -19.78
C PRO A 914 47.98 -35.39 -18.84
N HIS A 915 47.74 -36.65 -19.22
CA HIS A 915 48.37 -37.81 -18.59
C HIS A 915 49.89 -37.80 -18.88
N ALA A 916 50.69 -37.60 -17.85
CA ALA A 916 52.10 -37.97 -17.83
C ALA A 916 52.24 -39.44 -17.40
N ASP A 917 53.01 -40.18 -18.19
CA ASP A 917 53.70 -41.47 -17.94
C ASP A 917 53.00 -42.59 -17.15
N GLN A 918 52.82 -43.72 -17.84
CA GLN A 918 53.29 -45.05 -17.42
C GLN A 918 53.24 -46.02 -18.60
N GLY A 919 54.40 -46.59 -18.98
CA GLY A 919 54.44 -47.62 -20.01
C GLY A 919 55.84 -48.03 -20.51
N ALA A 920 56.82 -48.19 -19.63
CA ALA A 920 57.93 -49.10 -19.89
C ALA A 920 57.64 -50.43 -19.19
N LEU A 921 57.40 -51.49 -19.97
CA LEU A 921 57.87 -52.88 -19.79
C LEU A 921 56.97 -53.87 -20.55
N ALA A 922 57.65 -54.74 -21.30
CA ALA A 922 57.23 -55.96 -22.01
C ALA A 922 56.90 -55.80 -23.51
N ASP A 923 57.97 -56.13 -24.26
CA ASP A 923 58.18 -56.50 -25.68
C ASP A 923 58.01 -55.48 -26.81
#